data_AF-A0A954I6A2-F1
#
_entry.id   AF-A0A954I6A2-F1
#
_cell.length_a   1.000
_cell.length_b   1.000
_cell.length_c   1.000
_cell.angle_alpha   90.00
_cell.angle_beta   90.00
_cell.angle_gamma   90.00
#
_symmetry.space_group_name_H-M   'P 1'
#
loop_
_entity.id
_entity.type
_entity.pdbx_description
1 polymer ?
#
loop_
_entity_poly.entity_id
_entity_poly.type
_entity_poly.pdbx_seq_one_letter_code
_entity_poly.pdbx_strand_id
1 'polypeptide(L)'
;DPLALPGLQDISFNVNVGTGAADGNLVDNNVQAGVVIEALDHGTGSFAIRGNQITNNRDDKNAATVYAGDGIVARLDSDLLAAEAVGFLSASIIDDNIIGVDNQGNEGNGLSFSMAERTRIQDLELTNNQFLNNGIDGFHFSRQEDADLNTVVIEKNRATNNTGDGFDLFAKNTTKDRMDFRINENVVDNNGQYGVRIDVQADARIGVVFNENSVTGNGHTPAGQGFHPNDGVAGSTGAGGGVGIRAFQQIDIEFSAENTHIDSNFGDGFSVDAFYFFDTLVMDATFINSTMNSNTLTGFRSHGSAFGLYDFNTVEFNDNGEDGMRIVSIEDKTDLYQRRVGGMDIDLRVMNSDFFNNVKDGAHIGQGVSAVFGDGSIENSNNFSLNGRDGFKVTQHNSPYLDDIGRHRIIQMNRNFYQANGSDGIDIGHDTRQEAGNTEHGDEIASDVYITVNQAVITNNLGDGVEYLGDDLFRIGRIAGGGQDVPAAFNSQLAITNSRIVNNAGRGVDILNRHQEDTFVSMINNDILSNGMEGVYVMNTASHDQVQVNSADPLAFIINSAVPNPNIELRFQDNLVESNGNPNQTSLIPANFEHGNNDKTGQPIEDWRARNVSIPGTLGGLVIRVGTADTPGRLLAANPALELGLSGIDAEVVNNSFDGNYGADVYFDSFVSQMPPQSQGLFQAGESGSFRWSQGFRDPLARLDLVFRGNVGNSLDVTNGFAFLDNDEDYFKSRINVPSNGPTDHTHNPLNDVGAWVGLVGGDERRRNLTRTIGYITDQVGDVPSFQVMTNVGINWSYDGTGTPTWRVESDFDFNSFTQTTTQNGYSDFFDVITMDGLFDYQWDTGVNTP
;
A
#
# COMPACT_ATOMS: atom_id res chain seq x y z
N ASP A 1 4.95 66.57 -33.40
CA ASP A 1 3.75 66.13 -32.70
C ASP A 1 3.93 66.45 -31.22
N PRO A 2 3.11 67.31 -30.60
CA PRO A 2 3.13 67.53 -29.14
C PRO A 2 2.57 66.34 -28.34
N LEU A 3 2.15 65.27 -29.01
CA LEU A 3 1.76 63.96 -28.43
C LEU A 3 2.80 62.86 -28.68
N ALA A 4 4.01 63.19 -29.15
CA ALA A 4 5.10 62.22 -29.10
C ALA A 4 5.43 61.97 -27.62
N LEU A 5 5.10 60.76 -27.13
CA LEU A 5 5.59 60.25 -25.86
C LEU A 5 7.08 60.60 -25.74
N PRO A 6 7.56 61.15 -24.61
CA PRO A 6 8.98 61.25 -24.37
C PRO A 6 9.57 59.86 -24.61
N GLY A 7 10.56 59.75 -25.50
CA GLY A 7 11.22 58.47 -25.73
C GLY A 7 11.70 57.89 -24.41
N LEU A 8 11.58 56.57 -24.26
CA LEU A 8 12.07 55.75 -23.14
C LEU A 8 13.30 56.42 -22.51
N GLN A 9 13.10 57.15 -21.42
CA GLN A 9 14.21 57.53 -20.57
C GLN A 9 14.59 56.26 -19.86
N ASP A 10 15.77 55.72 -20.18
CA ASP A 10 16.47 54.75 -19.36
C ASP A 10 16.72 55.36 -17.97
N ILE A 11 15.70 55.34 -17.12
CA ILE A 11 15.84 55.65 -15.69
C ILE A 11 16.48 54.41 -15.09
N SER A 12 17.82 54.43 -15.09
CA SER A 12 18.65 53.41 -14.44
C SER A 12 19.14 53.90 -13.08
N PHE A 13 19.04 53.07 -12.05
CA PHE A 13 19.64 53.33 -10.75
C PHE A 13 20.76 52.33 -10.40
N ASN A 14 21.67 52.76 -9.53
CA ASN A 14 22.66 51.90 -8.89
C ASN A 14 22.74 52.30 -7.41
N VAL A 15 22.21 51.45 -6.54
CA VAL A 15 22.14 51.71 -5.09
C VAL A 15 23.15 50.83 -4.37
N ASN A 16 23.97 51.42 -3.50
CA ASN A 16 24.85 50.67 -2.60
C ASN A 16 24.57 51.08 -1.16
N VAL A 17 24.20 50.12 -0.32
CA VAL A 17 23.99 50.30 1.12
C VAL A 17 25.04 49.48 1.85
N GLY A 18 26.05 50.17 2.41
CA GLY A 18 27.24 49.53 2.96
C GLY A 18 28.26 49.13 1.88
N THR A 19 29.51 48.96 2.28
CA THR A 19 30.63 48.73 1.35
C THR A 19 31.57 47.58 1.74
N GLY A 20 31.30 46.87 2.85
CA GLY A 20 32.02 45.65 3.29
C GLY A 20 32.02 45.47 4.82
N ALA A 21 32.59 44.35 5.32
CA ALA A 21 32.58 43.94 6.74
C ALA A 21 33.14 44.95 7.77
N ALA A 22 33.91 45.95 7.32
CA ALA A 22 34.47 47.00 8.19
C ALA A 22 33.67 48.32 8.17
N ASP A 23 32.73 48.48 7.23
CA ASP A 23 32.01 49.72 6.92
C ASP A 23 30.47 49.51 6.92
N GLY A 24 29.99 48.64 7.83
CA GLY A 24 28.58 48.33 8.00
C GLY A 24 27.72 49.48 8.53
N ASN A 25 26.48 49.63 8.04
CA ASN A 25 25.51 50.55 8.63
C ASN A 25 24.67 49.85 9.70
N LEU A 26 24.24 50.60 10.72
CA LEU A 26 23.17 50.19 11.62
C LEU A 26 21.86 50.88 11.22
N VAL A 27 20.85 50.08 10.89
CA VAL A 27 19.49 50.51 10.57
C VAL A 27 18.56 49.92 11.63
N ASP A 28 18.09 50.76 12.56
CA ASP A 28 17.38 50.32 13.77
C ASP A 28 16.16 51.20 14.06
N ASN A 29 15.08 50.59 14.57
CA ASN A 29 13.89 51.24 15.12
C ASN A 29 13.11 52.09 14.09
N ASN A 30 13.10 51.66 12.84
CA ASN A 30 12.25 52.27 11.82
C ASN A 30 10.79 51.82 12.01
N VAL A 31 9.88 52.66 11.54
CA VAL A 31 8.47 52.31 11.38
C VAL A 31 8.31 51.90 9.92
N GLN A 32 7.67 50.76 9.66
CA GLN A 32 7.64 50.06 8.37
C GLN A 32 8.96 49.32 8.10
N ALA A 33 9.66 49.53 6.98
CA ALA A 33 10.87 48.78 6.64
C ALA A 33 12.18 49.54 6.89
N GLY A 34 13.27 48.80 7.11
CA GLY A 34 14.61 49.37 7.28
C GLY A 34 15.21 49.89 5.98
N VAL A 35 15.17 49.07 4.93
CA VAL A 35 15.63 49.43 3.57
C VAL A 35 14.57 49.03 2.56
N VAL A 36 14.22 49.94 1.65
CA VAL A 36 13.24 49.70 0.58
C VAL A 36 13.87 50.06 -0.76
N ILE A 37 13.86 49.11 -1.70
CA ILE A 37 14.27 49.28 -3.09
C ILE A 37 13.10 48.91 -3.98
N GLU A 38 12.59 49.86 -4.76
CA GLU A 38 11.47 49.64 -5.66
C GLU A 38 11.85 50.04 -7.09
N ALA A 39 11.65 49.12 -8.03
CA ALA A 39 11.73 49.40 -9.47
C ALA A 39 10.32 49.30 -10.05
N LEU A 40 9.61 50.44 -10.04
CA LEU A 40 8.21 50.48 -10.46
C LEU A 40 8.06 50.79 -11.96
N ASP A 41 7.01 50.25 -12.58
CA ASP A 41 6.66 50.37 -14.00
C ASP A 41 7.82 50.05 -14.95
N HIS A 42 8.60 51.05 -15.38
CA HIS A 42 9.73 50.93 -16.30
C HIS A 42 11.09 51.10 -15.61
N GLY A 43 11.14 51.03 -14.28
CA GLY A 43 12.36 51.18 -13.49
C GLY A 43 13.41 50.14 -13.86
N THR A 44 14.61 50.58 -14.20
CA THR A 44 15.75 49.68 -14.44
C THR A 44 16.88 49.98 -13.48
N GLY A 45 17.74 49.02 -13.16
CA GLY A 45 18.87 49.31 -12.27
C GLY A 45 19.64 48.11 -11.74
N SER A 46 20.33 48.35 -10.64
CA SER A 46 21.04 47.36 -9.83
C SER A 46 21.12 47.85 -8.39
N PHE A 47 21.27 46.92 -7.44
CA PHE A 47 21.56 47.28 -6.07
C PHE A 47 22.53 46.30 -5.42
N ALA A 48 23.24 46.81 -4.41
CA ALA A 48 23.96 45.97 -3.48
C ALA A 48 23.82 46.44 -2.03
N ILE A 49 23.51 45.51 -1.13
CA ILE A 49 23.35 45.76 0.31
C ILE A 49 24.34 44.85 1.03
N ARG A 50 25.39 45.42 1.64
CA ARG A 50 26.49 44.63 2.23
C ARG A 50 26.92 45.05 3.62
N GLY A 51 27.17 44.08 4.49
CA GLY A 51 27.81 44.32 5.79
C GLY A 51 26.94 45.06 6.79
N ASN A 52 25.63 45.18 6.59
CA ASN A 52 24.76 46.00 7.45
C ASN A 52 24.15 45.20 8.59
N GLN A 53 23.82 45.89 9.68
CA GLN A 53 22.94 45.39 10.73
C GLN A 53 21.58 46.10 10.63
N ILE A 54 20.51 45.35 10.38
CA ILE A 54 19.15 45.88 10.14
C ILE A 54 18.18 45.21 11.11
N THR A 55 17.60 45.95 12.06
CA THR A 55 16.93 45.33 13.21
C THR A 55 15.77 46.17 13.75
N ASN A 56 14.85 45.55 14.50
CA ASN A 56 13.80 46.24 15.27
C ASN A 56 12.95 47.21 14.43
N ASN A 57 12.71 46.86 13.16
CA ASN A 57 11.74 47.55 12.32
C ASN A 57 10.32 47.13 12.75
N ARG A 58 9.41 48.10 12.87
CA ARG A 58 8.08 47.90 13.48
C ARG A 58 6.95 48.07 12.48
N ASP A 59 5.98 47.17 12.53
CA ASP A 59 4.72 47.28 11.80
C ASP A 59 3.95 48.52 12.29
N ASP A 60 3.51 49.35 11.34
CA ASP A 60 2.68 50.52 11.61
C ASP A 60 1.20 50.15 11.85
N LYS A 61 0.88 48.85 11.73
CA LYS A 61 -0.45 48.23 11.88
C LYS A 61 -1.44 48.73 10.83
N ASN A 62 -0.92 49.17 9.69
CA ASN A 62 -1.73 49.57 8.55
C ASN A 62 -1.67 48.49 7.47
N ALA A 63 -2.77 47.78 7.26
CA ALA A 63 -2.88 46.74 6.24
C ALA A 63 -2.66 47.23 4.79
N ALA A 64 -2.64 48.55 4.56
CA ALA A 64 -2.30 49.13 3.26
C ALA A 64 -0.78 49.36 3.07
N THR A 65 0.03 49.22 4.12
CA THR A 65 1.49 49.31 4.06
C THR A 65 2.05 47.98 3.54
N VAL A 66 2.75 48.03 2.41
CA VAL A 66 3.27 46.82 1.73
C VAL A 66 4.48 46.20 2.44
N TYR A 67 5.24 47.02 3.19
CA TYR A 67 6.50 46.63 3.84
C TYR A 67 6.42 46.75 5.37
N ALA A 68 5.42 46.06 5.94
CA ALA A 68 4.95 46.20 7.31
C ALA A 68 5.91 45.60 8.35
N GLY A 69 6.98 46.33 8.68
CA GLY A 69 7.94 45.93 9.70
C GLY A 69 9.13 45.12 9.17
N ASP A 70 9.33 45.05 7.85
CA ASP A 70 10.38 44.22 7.23
C ASP A 70 11.80 44.80 7.43
N GLY A 71 12.83 43.96 7.40
CA GLY A 71 14.22 44.41 7.40
C GLY A 71 14.60 45.10 6.09
N ILE A 72 14.61 44.32 5.00
CA ILE A 72 14.86 44.78 3.63
C ILE A 72 13.66 44.42 2.76
N VAL A 73 13.23 45.33 1.90
CA VAL A 73 12.24 45.08 0.86
C VAL A 73 12.81 45.42 -0.51
N ALA A 74 12.71 44.48 -1.44
CA ALA A 74 13.00 44.68 -2.85
C ALA A 74 11.77 44.31 -3.68
N ARG A 75 11.26 45.25 -4.48
CA ARG A 75 10.01 45.07 -5.24
C ARG A 75 10.11 45.56 -6.68
N LEU A 76 9.64 44.74 -7.62
CA LEU A 76 9.45 45.10 -9.02
C LEU A 76 7.96 44.93 -9.36
N ASP A 77 7.24 46.03 -9.50
CA ASP A 77 5.77 46.03 -9.57
C ASP A 77 5.22 47.29 -10.26
N SER A 78 3.92 47.39 -10.48
CA SER A 78 3.27 48.60 -11.00
C SER A 78 2.93 49.60 -9.88
N ASP A 79 2.94 50.91 -10.19
CA ASP A 79 2.62 51.97 -9.21
C ASP A 79 1.15 52.48 -9.30
N LEU A 80 0.49 52.32 -10.45
CA LEU A 80 -0.83 52.93 -10.76
C LEU A 80 -1.80 52.04 -11.54
N LEU A 81 -1.35 51.08 -12.36
CA LEU A 81 -2.19 50.19 -13.17
C LEU A 81 -1.58 48.79 -13.26
N ALA A 82 -2.31 47.78 -12.79
CA ALA A 82 -1.90 46.38 -12.66
C ALA A 82 -1.73 45.61 -13.99
N ALA A 83 -1.07 46.18 -15.01
CA ALA A 83 -0.97 45.52 -16.32
C ALA A 83 0.25 45.88 -17.21
N GLU A 84 1.21 46.70 -16.78
CA GLU A 84 2.22 47.28 -17.71
C GLU A 84 3.65 47.45 -17.15
N ALA A 85 4.00 46.90 -15.99
CA ALA A 85 5.35 46.93 -15.45
C ALA A 85 6.30 46.01 -16.25
N VAL A 86 7.44 46.59 -16.64
CA VAL A 86 8.51 46.00 -17.46
C VAL A 86 9.90 46.28 -16.84
N GLY A 87 9.93 46.47 -15.51
CA GLY A 87 11.14 46.82 -14.78
C GLY A 87 12.25 45.77 -14.91
N PHE A 88 13.51 46.20 -14.83
CA PHE A 88 14.67 45.32 -15.03
C PHE A 88 15.79 45.55 -14.01
N LEU A 89 16.13 44.53 -13.22
CA LEU A 89 17.33 44.56 -12.38
C LEU A 89 18.45 43.72 -13.00
N SER A 90 19.54 44.40 -13.35
CA SER A 90 20.74 43.80 -13.94
C SER A 90 21.65 43.10 -12.94
N ALA A 91 21.59 43.47 -11.66
CA ALA A 91 22.31 42.83 -10.56
C ALA A 91 21.67 43.20 -9.21
N SER A 92 21.38 42.20 -8.38
CA SER A 92 20.79 42.36 -7.06
C SER A 92 21.59 41.54 -6.05
N ILE A 93 22.41 42.20 -5.22
CA ILE A 93 23.33 41.52 -4.29
C ILE A 93 23.02 41.89 -2.85
N ILE A 94 22.81 40.91 -1.99
CA ILE A 94 22.62 41.05 -0.55
C ILE A 94 23.62 40.12 0.13
N ASP A 95 24.67 40.69 0.73
CA ASP A 95 25.81 39.91 1.22
C ASP A 95 26.29 40.34 2.62
N ASP A 96 26.59 39.37 3.49
CA ASP A 96 27.21 39.61 4.80
C ASP A 96 26.39 40.57 5.71
N ASN A 97 25.05 40.55 5.61
CA ASN A 97 24.18 41.36 6.48
C ASN A 97 23.66 40.56 7.68
N ILE A 98 23.47 41.26 8.79
CA ILE A 98 22.75 40.76 9.97
C ILE A 98 21.37 41.42 9.99
N ILE A 99 20.33 40.64 9.74
CA ILE A 99 18.95 41.09 9.57
C ILE A 99 18.11 40.50 10.70
N GLY A 100 17.91 41.32 11.72
CA GLY A 100 17.43 40.95 13.06
C GLY A 100 18.58 40.57 14.00
N VAL A 101 18.32 40.54 15.31
CA VAL A 101 19.28 40.10 16.35
C VAL A 101 18.56 39.45 17.53
N ASP A 102 19.33 38.82 18.42
CA ASP A 102 18.82 38.24 19.66
C ASP A 102 18.01 39.26 20.48
N ASN A 103 16.74 38.94 20.72
CA ASN A 103 15.73 39.77 21.41
C ASN A 103 15.28 41.07 20.71
N GLN A 104 15.66 41.30 19.43
CA GLN A 104 15.25 42.51 18.68
C GLN A 104 15.09 42.27 17.16
N GLY A 105 14.45 41.17 16.76
CA GLY A 105 14.13 40.95 15.34
C GLY A 105 13.19 42.00 14.74
N ASN A 106 13.02 41.96 13.43
CA ASN A 106 12.06 42.81 12.72
C ASN A 106 10.64 42.25 12.95
N GLU A 107 9.62 43.11 13.07
CA GLU A 107 8.23 42.65 13.28
C GLU A 107 7.67 41.93 12.04
N GLY A 108 8.17 42.27 10.84
CA GLY A 108 7.85 41.60 9.57
C GLY A 108 8.87 40.50 9.20
N ASN A 109 9.17 40.39 7.90
CA ASN A 109 10.21 39.50 7.37
C ASN A 109 11.60 40.08 7.59
N GLY A 110 12.63 39.23 7.56
CA GLY A 110 14.01 39.71 7.44
C GLY A 110 14.23 40.39 6.09
N LEU A 111 14.01 39.64 5.01
CA LEU A 111 14.03 40.14 3.64
C LEU A 111 12.73 39.74 2.93
N SER A 112 12.08 40.70 2.28
CA SER A 112 10.96 40.45 1.37
C SER A 112 11.35 40.84 -0.05
N PHE A 113 11.31 39.88 -0.96
CA PHE A 113 11.55 40.06 -2.37
C PHE A 113 10.28 39.76 -3.16
N SER A 114 9.83 40.70 -4.00
CA SER A 114 8.63 40.50 -4.81
C SER A 114 8.79 41.00 -6.25
N MET A 115 8.25 40.24 -7.20
CA MET A 115 8.19 40.62 -8.61
C MET A 115 6.90 40.14 -9.27
N ALA A 116 6.33 40.98 -10.13
CA ALA A 116 5.08 40.69 -10.86
C ALA A 116 5.14 41.16 -12.32
N GLU A 117 4.07 40.89 -13.06
CA GLU A 117 3.83 41.39 -14.42
C GLU A 117 4.93 40.98 -15.41
N ARG A 118 5.53 41.88 -16.22
CA ARG A 118 6.58 41.55 -17.21
C ARG A 118 7.96 42.03 -16.77
N THR A 119 8.16 42.10 -15.46
CA THR A 119 9.43 42.51 -14.85
C THR A 119 10.47 41.41 -15.00
N ARG A 120 11.75 41.80 -14.97
CA ARG A 120 12.86 40.87 -15.16
C ARG A 120 13.99 41.13 -14.18
N ILE A 121 14.60 40.05 -13.73
CA ILE A 121 15.87 40.09 -13.00
C ILE A 121 16.88 39.23 -13.74
N GLN A 122 18.10 39.75 -13.85
CA GLN A 122 19.20 38.91 -14.26
C GLN A 122 19.56 37.98 -13.09
N ASP A 123 20.31 38.42 -12.08
CA ASP A 123 20.68 37.54 -10.97
C ASP A 123 20.33 38.17 -9.61
N LEU A 124 19.77 37.35 -8.70
CA LEU A 124 19.59 37.69 -7.28
C LEU A 124 20.56 36.82 -6.45
N GLU A 125 21.54 37.47 -5.84
CA GLU A 125 22.54 36.82 -4.98
C GLU A 125 22.29 37.20 -3.52
N LEU A 126 21.98 36.19 -2.71
CA LEU A 126 21.81 36.28 -1.27
C LEU A 126 22.86 35.39 -0.61
N THR A 127 23.94 36.00 -0.11
CA THR A 127 25.10 35.25 0.40
C THR A 127 25.55 35.66 1.80
N ASN A 128 25.94 34.71 2.65
CA ASN A 128 26.53 35.00 3.97
C ASN A 128 25.66 35.86 4.92
N ASN A 129 24.34 35.92 4.74
CA ASN A 129 23.46 36.73 5.58
C ASN A 129 22.97 35.94 6.80
N GLN A 130 22.59 36.67 7.85
CA GLN A 130 21.96 36.13 9.05
C GLN A 130 20.55 36.71 9.19
N PHE A 131 19.53 35.86 9.17
CA PHE A 131 18.13 36.20 9.39
C PHE A 131 17.69 35.69 10.76
N LEU A 132 17.63 36.58 11.74
CA LEU A 132 17.53 36.20 13.15
C LEU A 132 16.28 36.77 13.82
N ASN A 133 15.44 35.90 14.39
CA ASN A 133 14.33 36.25 15.26
C ASN A 133 13.26 37.16 14.63
N ASN A 134 13.06 37.13 13.30
CA ASN A 134 12.05 37.96 12.64
C ASN A 134 10.62 37.47 12.96
N GLY A 135 9.66 38.39 12.96
CA GLY A 135 8.27 38.15 13.36
C GLY A 135 7.44 37.38 12.33
N ILE A 136 7.92 37.31 11.08
CA ILE A 136 7.38 36.47 10.01
C ILE A 136 8.50 35.57 9.52
N ASP A 137 8.95 35.68 8.26
CA ASP A 137 9.94 34.77 7.67
C ASP A 137 11.35 35.36 7.72
N GLY A 138 12.37 34.51 7.64
CA GLY A 138 13.74 34.97 7.45
C GLY A 138 13.90 35.66 6.09
N PHE A 139 13.61 34.90 5.02
CA PHE A 139 13.56 35.39 3.65
C PHE A 139 12.26 34.96 2.98
N HIS A 140 11.49 35.93 2.49
CA HIS A 140 10.30 35.72 1.69
C HIS A 140 10.57 36.14 0.24
N PHE A 141 10.29 35.23 -0.70
CA PHE A 141 10.37 35.46 -2.13
C PHE A 141 9.00 35.22 -2.78
N SER A 142 8.54 36.16 -3.60
CA SER A 142 7.28 36.04 -4.33
C SER A 142 7.46 36.43 -5.80
N ARG A 143 7.19 35.49 -6.71
CA ARG A 143 7.06 35.75 -8.14
C ARG A 143 5.64 35.46 -8.62
N GLN A 144 5.05 36.42 -9.32
CA GLN A 144 3.71 36.32 -9.88
C GLN A 144 3.68 36.68 -11.37
N GLU A 145 2.68 36.16 -12.08
CA GLU A 145 2.39 36.48 -13.49
C GLU A 145 3.54 36.18 -14.46
N ASP A 146 3.81 37.06 -15.42
CA ASP A 146 4.76 36.85 -16.53
C ASP A 146 6.23 37.24 -16.17
N ALA A 147 6.52 37.39 -14.87
CA ALA A 147 7.79 37.92 -14.41
C ALA A 147 8.91 36.89 -14.67
N ASP A 148 10.02 37.33 -15.22
CA ASP A 148 11.10 36.48 -15.75
C ASP A 148 12.35 36.57 -14.84
N LEU A 149 12.85 35.43 -14.39
CA LEU A 149 14.01 35.37 -13.52
C LEU A 149 15.02 34.33 -14.03
N ASN A 150 16.30 34.73 -14.13
CA ASN A 150 17.35 33.82 -14.59
C ASN A 150 17.79 32.86 -13.46
N THR A 151 18.23 33.37 -12.31
CA THR A 151 18.69 32.53 -11.18
C THR A 151 18.59 33.28 -9.85
N VAL A 152 18.13 32.59 -8.80
CA VAL A 152 18.28 33.03 -7.40
C VAL A 152 19.34 32.16 -6.72
N VAL A 153 20.38 32.79 -6.18
CA VAL A 153 21.45 32.14 -5.43
C VAL A 153 21.27 32.47 -3.95
N ILE A 154 21.02 31.47 -3.12
CA ILE A 154 20.89 31.55 -1.67
C ILE A 154 22.00 30.68 -1.08
N GLU A 155 23.14 31.28 -0.74
CA GLU A 155 24.30 30.50 -0.29
C GLU A 155 24.87 30.96 1.04
N LYS A 156 25.27 30.01 1.90
CA LYS A 156 25.97 30.29 3.16
C LYS A 156 25.20 31.21 4.10
N ASN A 157 23.88 31.27 3.99
CA ASN A 157 23.05 32.07 4.88
C ASN A 157 22.68 31.27 6.13
N ARG A 158 22.31 31.99 7.19
CA ARG A 158 21.74 31.43 8.41
C ARG A 158 20.34 32.01 8.62
N ALA A 159 19.32 31.18 8.77
CA ALA A 159 17.96 31.61 9.13
C ALA A 159 17.52 30.90 10.41
N THR A 160 17.41 31.66 11.51
CA THR A 160 17.23 31.10 12.85
C THR A 160 16.13 31.80 13.64
N ASN A 161 15.30 31.02 14.35
CA ASN A 161 14.29 31.50 15.30
C ASN A 161 13.25 32.48 14.69
N ASN A 162 13.02 32.46 13.39
CA ASN A 162 11.96 33.26 12.79
C ASN A 162 10.60 32.65 13.18
N THR A 163 9.58 33.50 13.41
CA THR A 163 8.27 33.02 13.88
C THR A 163 7.52 32.25 12.79
N GLY A 164 7.75 32.60 11.52
CA GLY A 164 7.29 31.89 10.33
C GLY A 164 8.32 30.88 9.81
N ASP A 165 8.57 30.90 8.51
CA ASP A 165 9.52 30.03 7.82
C ASP A 165 10.96 30.59 7.87
N GLY A 166 11.95 29.72 7.70
CA GLY A 166 13.33 30.17 7.45
C GLY A 166 13.43 30.87 6.10
N PHE A 167 13.10 30.13 5.04
CA PHE A 167 12.94 30.62 3.67
C PHE A 167 11.55 30.25 3.13
N ASP A 168 10.80 31.24 2.65
CA ASP A 168 9.49 31.05 2.00
C ASP A 168 9.57 31.46 0.52
N LEU A 169 9.39 30.50 -0.38
CA LEU A 169 9.53 30.66 -1.82
C LEU A 169 8.19 30.44 -2.51
N PHE A 170 7.59 31.52 -3.00
CA PHE A 170 6.30 31.51 -3.67
C PHE A 170 6.43 31.81 -5.17
N ALA A 171 5.84 30.94 -6.01
CA ALA A 171 5.79 31.13 -7.45
C ALA A 171 4.38 30.85 -8.00
N LYS A 172 3.81 31.79 -8.76
CA LYS A 172 2.47 31.66 -9.35
C LYS A 172 2.37 32.20 -10.77
N ASN A 173 1.70 31.47 -11.68
CA ASN A 173 1.48 31.82 -13.09
C ASN A 173 2.80 31.89 -13.90
N THR A 174 2.85 31.37 -15.13
CA THR A 174 3.99 31.37 -16.11
C THR A 174 4.53 29.99 -16.40
N THR A 175 4.56 29.65 -17.69
CA THR A 175 5.30 28.50 -18.24
C THR A 175 6.48 28.95 -19.12
N LYS A 176 6.73 30.26 -19.18
CA LYS A 176 7.72 30.85 -20.10
C LYS A 176 9.15 30.52 -19.70
N ASP A 177 9.37 30.35 -18.41
CA ASP A 177 10.63 30.09 -17.76
C ASP A 177 10.48 28.97 -16.72
N ARG A 178 11.62 28.37 -16.35
CA ARG A 178 11.74 27.53 -15.16
C ARG A 178 12.59 28.33 -14.19
N MET A 179 12.05 28.58 -13.00
CA MET A 179 12.75 29.38 -12.01
C MET A 179 13.82 28.53 -11.33
N ASP A 180 15.08 28.89 -11.53
CA ASP A 180 16.21 28.13 -10.99
C ASP A 180 16.68 28.73 -9.65
N PHE A 181 16.44 28.00 -8.56
CA PHE A 181 16.98 28.27 -7.23
C PHE A 181 18.24 27.43 -6.98
N ARG A 182 19.30 28.08 -6.54
CA ARG A 182 20.48 27.45 -5.97
C ARG A 182 20.55 27.79 -4.49
N ILE A 183 20.18 26.83 -3.65
CA ILE A 183 20.12 27.00 -2.20
C ILE A 183 21.20 26.10 -1.62
N ASN A 184 22.38 26.62 -1.32
CA ASN A 184 23.51 25.78 -0.91
C ASN A 184 24.20 26.24 0.38
N GLU A 185 24.74 25.31 1.14
CA GLU A 185 25.57 25.61 2.33
C GLU A 185 24.84 26.47 3.39
N ASN A 186 23.50 26.44 3.44
CA ASN A 186 22.74 27.24 4.39
C ASN A 186 22.49 26.49 5.71
N VAL A 187 22.35 27.23 6.80
CA VAL A 187 21.92 26.72 8.11
C VAL A 187 20.55 27.31 8.43
N VAL A 188 19.53 26.47 8.46
CA VAL A 188 18.14 26.88 8.67
C VAL A 188 17.58 26.14 9.88
N ASP A 189 17.48 26.82 11.02
CA ASP A 189 17.21 26.17 12.29
C ASP A 189 16.21 26.87 13.22
N ASN A 190 15.44 26.07 13.96
CA ASN A 190 14.52 26.53 15.00
C ASN A 190 13.47 27.57 14.53
N ASN A 191 13.07 27.54 13.26
CA ASN A 191 12.00 28.41 12.76
C ASN A 191 10.62 27.86 13.16
N GLY A 192 9.64 28.74 13.33
CA GLY A 192 8.33 28.40 13.87
C GLY A 192 7.49 27.53 12.93
N GLN A 193 7.65 27.68 11.62
CA GLN A 193 7.00 26.87 10.58
C GLN A 193 8.04 26.01 9.86
N TYR A 194 8.17 26.06 8.53
CA TYR A 194 9.18 25.28 7.82
C TYR A 194 10.58 25.87 7.96
N GLY A 195 11.60 25.03 7.81
CA GLY A 195 12.91 25.55 7.45
C GLY A 195 12.85 26.20 6.07
N VAL A 196 12.40 25.43 5.07
CA VAL A 196 12.18 25.92 3.71
C VAL A 196 10.78 25.55 3.24
N ARG A 197 10.00 26.57 2.86
CA ARG A 197 8.70 26.42 2.22
C ARG A 197 8.82 26.76 0.74
N ILE A 198 8.24 25.91 -0.10
CA ILE A 198 8.11 26.14 -1.53
C ILE A 198 6.63 25.97 -1.91
N ASP A 199 6.02 27.04 -2.42
CA ASP A 199 4.62 27.06 -2.82
C ASP A 199 4.48 27.46 -4.29
N VAL A 200 4.03 26.53 -5.12
CA VAL A 200 4.01 26.65 -6.57
C VAL A 200 2.58 26.49 -7.08
N GLN A 201 2.08 27.50 -7.81
CA GLN A 201 0.68 27.57 -8.21
C GLN A 201 0.51 27.94 -9.69
N ALA A 202 -0.57 27.45 -10.29
CA ALA A 202 -1.08 27.91 -11.59
C ALA A 202 -0.05 27.88 -12.73
N ASP A 203 0.32 26.68 -13.19
CA ASP A 203 1.19 26.48 -14.37
C ASP A 203 2.66 26.88 -14.17
N ALA A 204 3.08 27.25 -12.96
CA ALA A 204 4.47 27.60 -12.65
C ALA A 204 5.42 26.39 -12.69
N ARG A 205 6.68 26.65 -13.05
CA ARG A 205 7.76 25.64 -13.12
C ARG A 205 8.97 26.08 -12.30
N ILE A 206 9.53 25.18 -11.51
CA ILE A 206 10.69 25.48 -10.65
C ILE A 206 11.77 24.40 -10.75
N GLY A 207 13.03 24.82 -10.63
CA GLY A 207 14.19 23.95 -10.47
C GLY A 207 14.93 24.34 -9.20
N VAL A 208 15.29 23.38 -8.35
CA VAL A 208 15.96 23.62 -7.08
C VAL A 208 17.18 22.73 -6.94
N VAL A 209 18.34 23.36 -6.76
CA VAL A 209 19.58 22.71 -6.33
C VAL A 209 19.79 23.03 -4.85
N PHE A 210 19.79 22.01 -4.01
CA PHE A 210 19.68 22.10 -2.55
C PHE A 210 20.83 21.36 -1.86
N ASN A 211 22.07 21.78 -2.11
CA ASN A 211 23.26 21.02 -1.67
C ASN A 211 23.87 21.56 -0.37
N GLU A 212 24.43 20.66 0.44
CA GLU A 212 25.20 21.00 1.64
C GLU A 212 24.43 21.84 2.66
N ASN A 213 23.09 21.75 2.70
CA ASN A 213 22.28 22.50 3.66
C ASN A 213 22.07 21.72 4.96
N SER A 214 21.89 22.45 6.05
CA SER A 214 21.47 21.93 7.36
C SER A 214 20.14 22.54 7.74
N VAL A 215 19.07 21.74 7.73
CA VAL A 215 17.70 22.15 8.05
C VAL A 215 17.25 21.39 9.30
N THR A 216 17.29 22.05 10.46
CA THR A 216 17.13 21.35 11.75
C THR A 216 16.25 22.06 12.76
N GLY A 217 15.41 21.31 13.49
CA GLY A 217 14.62 21.87 14.59
C GLY A 217 13.50 22.82 14.15
N ASN A 218 13.10 22.83 12.89
CA ASN A 218 12.00 23.70 12.42
C ASN A 218 10.64 23.05 12.71
N GLY A 219 9.55 23.82 12.75
CA GLY A 219 8.17 23.29 12.84
C GLY A 219 7.51 23.43 14.21
N HIS A 220 8.03 24.27 15.10
CA HIS A 220 7.60 24.33 16.50
C HIS A 220 6.18 24.83 16.74
N THR A 221 5.51 25.42 15.75
CA THR A 221 4.16 26.00 15.93
C THR A 221 3.09 24.92 15.78
N PRO A 222 2.39 24.52 16.87
CA PRO A 222 1.34 23.51 16.76
C PRO A 222 0.17 24.05 15.94
N ALA A 223 -0.38 23.24 15.02
CA ALA A 223 -1.49 23.62 14.13
C ALA A 223 -1.20 24.85 13.23
N GLY A 224 0.01 24.91 12.68
CA GLY A 224 0.44 25.96 11.75
C GLY A 224 -0.22 25.89 10.36
N GLN A 225 0.27 26.73 9.44
CA GLN A 225 -0.09 26.73 8.01
C GLN A 225 0.68 25.66 7.21
N GLY A 226 1.14 24.60 7.88
CA GLY A 226 1.91 23.54 7.27
C GLY A 226 1.08 22.64 6.35
N PHE A 227 1.74 21.69 5.70
CA PHE A 227 1.16 20.87 4.63
C PHE A 227 0.82 19.46 5.12
N HIS A 228 1.21 19.11 6.34
CA HIS A 228 0.94 17.79 6.87
C HIS A 228 -0.56 17.48 6.88
N PRO A 229 -0.97 16.32 6.33
CA PRO A 229 -2.37 15.95 6.28
C PRO A 229 -2.96 15.63 7.66
N ASN A 230 -4.27 15.36 7.66
CA ASN A 230 -5.00 14.90 8.82
C ASN A 230 -5.07 13.40 8.60
N ASP A 231 -4.09 12.72 9.17
CA ASP A 231 -3.86 11.30 8.99
C ASP A 231 -4.19 10.51 10.27
N GLY A 232 -4.97 11.12 11.17
CA GLY A 232 -5.34 10.53 12.46
C GLY A 232 -4.25 10.64 13.53
N VAL A 233 -3.09 11.22 13.22
CA VAL A 233 -2.06 11.49 14.23
C VAL A 233 -2.43 12.77 14.99
N ALA A 234 -2.67 12.62 16.29
CA ALA A 234 -3.22 13.70 17.10
C ALA A 234 -2.31 14.93 17.11
N GLY A 235 -2.78 16.03 16.51
CA GLY A 235 -2.05 17.29 16.46
C GLY A 235 -1.03 17.43 15.33
N SER A 236 -0.93 16.45 14.41
CA SER A 236 -0.04 16.52 13.23
C SER A 236 -0.59 17.39 12.10
N THR A 237 -1.92 17.57 12.03
CA THR A 237 -2.55 18.27 10.90
C THR A 237 -2.07 19.72 10.79
N GLY A 238 -1.59 20.09 9.60
CA GLY A 238 -1.02 21.41 9.35
C GLY A 238 0.32 21.66 10.04
N ALA A 239 1.00 20.61 10.51
CA ALA A 239 2.36 20.72 11.00
C ALA A 239 3.30 21.21 9.88
N GLY A 240 4.24 22.08 10.26
CA GLY A 240 5.40 22.41 9.44
C GLY A 240 6.43 21.28 9.47
N GLY A 241 7.70 21.60 9.27
CA GLY A 241 8.76 20.59 9.23
C GLY A 241 10.08 21.15 8.71
N GLY A 242 10.93 20.29 8.15
CA GLY A 242 12.17 20.71 7.53
C GLY A 242 11.92 21.46 6.22
N VAL A 243 11.54 20.73 5.18
CA VAL A 243 11.26 21.27 3.84
C VAL A 243 9.86 20.84 3.39
N GLY A 244 9.02 21.82 3.01
CA GLY A 244 7.67 21.56 2.53
C GLY A 244 7.44 22.12 1.13
N ILE A 245 6.95 21.27 0.23
CA ILE A 245 6.56 21.63 -1.14
C ILE A 245 5.06 21.49 -1.31
N ARG A 246 4.40 22.58 -1.70
CA ARG A 246 3.01 22.61 -2.09
C ARG A 246 2.88 22.95 -3.57
N ALA A 247 2.10 22.13 -4.29
CA ALA A 247 1.75 22.37 -5.68
C ALA A 247 0.23 22.48 -5.87
N PHE A 248 -0.19 23.41 -6.72
CA PHE A 248 -1.60 23.63 -7.06
C PHE A 248 -1.76 23.85 -8.58
N GLN A 249 -2.69 23.10 -9.20
CA GLN A 249 -2.94 23.01 -10.64
C GLN A 249 -1.85 22.22 -11.40
N GLN A 250 -1.52 22.58 -12.64
CA GLN A 250 -0.53 21.86 -13.46
C GLN A 250 0.88 22.39 -13.16
N ILE A 251 1.74 21.62 -12.50
CA ILE A 251 3.04 22.11 -11.98
C ILE A 251 4.16 21.13 -12.33
N ASP A 252 5.36 21.65 -12.56
CA ASP A 252 6.58 20.88 -12.82
C ASP A 252 7.70 21.37 -11.88
N ILE A 253 8.22 20.45 -11.06
CA ILE A 253 9.25 20.70 -10.05
C ILE A 253 10.41 19.71 -10.26
N GLU A 254 11.60 20.25 -10.51
CA GLU A 254 12.85 19.50 -10.43
C GLU A 254 13.57 19.86 -9.13
N PHE A 255 13.88 18.87 -8.31
CA PHE A 255 14.57 19.06 -7.02
C PHE A 255 15.78 18.14 -6.91
N SER A 256 16.93 18.67 -6.53
CA SER A 256 18.12 17.88 -6.27
C SER A 256 18.76 18.30 -4.95
N ALA A 257 19.18 17.34 -4.15
CA ALA A 257 19.93 17.57 -2.92
C ALA A 257 21.10 16.60 -2.81
N GLU A 258 22.27 17.14 -2.54
CA GLU A 258 23.49 16.38 -2.28
C GLU A 258 24.12 16.82 -0.97
N ASN A 259 24.53 15.87 -0.12
CA ASN A 259 25.19 16.14 1.16
C ASN A 259 24.35 17.04 2.10
N THR A 260 23.03 16.89 2.08
CA THR A 260 22.10 17.74 2.84
C THR A 260 21.54 17.00 4.06
N HIS A 261 21.34 17.73 5.16
CA HIS A 261 20.79 17.24 6.41
C HIS A 261 19.45 17.89 6.71
N ILE A 262 18.37 17.11 6.77
CA ILE A 262 17.00 17.56 7.08
C ILE A 262 16.51 16.83 8.32
N ASP A 263 17.12 17.15 9.45
CA ASP A 263 17.08 16.33 10.65
C ASP A 263 16.41 17.03 11.84
N SER A 264 15.85 16.24 12.76
CA SER A 264 15.37 16.74 14.06
C SER A 264 14.30 17.84 13.96
N ASN A 265 13.49 17.86 12.90
CA ASN A 265 12.41 18.83 12.75
C ASN A 265 11.14 18.36 13.47
N PHE A 266 10.35 19.32 13.96
CA PHE A 266 9.05 19.14 14.57
C PHE A 266 7.98 19.04 13.47
N GLY A 267 7.90 17.87 12.85
CA GLY A 267 7.05 17.61 11.70
C GLY A 267 7.69 16.57 10.80
N ASP A 268 7.39 16.65 9.51
CA ASP A 268 8.11 15.88 8.50
C ASP A 268 9.52 16.45 8.26
N GLY A 269 10.46 15.60 7.85
CA GLY A 269 11.74 16.05 7.30
C GLY A 269 11.52 16.78 5.97
N PHE A 270 11.07 16.03 4.97
CA PHE A 270 10.74 16.55 3.64
C PHE A 270 9.32 16.15 3.23
N SER A 271 8.51 17.09 2.75
CA SER A 271 7.12 16.81 2.37
C SER A 271 6.73 17.36 0.99
N VAL A 272 5.97 16.58 0.21
CA VAL A 272 5.43 16.97 -1.10
C VAL A 272 3.93 16.75 -1.17
N ASP A 273 3.18 17.81 -1.49
CA ASP A 273 1.72 17.82 -1.45
C ASP A 273 1.07 18.49 -2.67
N ALA A 274 0.12 17.79 -3.28
CA ALA A 274 -0.88 18.34 -4.20
C ALA A 274 -2.29 18.08 -3.62
N PHE A 275 -3.15 19.10 -3.62
CA PHE A 275 -4.36 19.12 -2.76
C PHE A 275 -5.68 18.85 -3.48
N TYR A 276 -5.78 19.04 -4.80
CA TYR A 276 -7.03 18.78 -5.52
C TYR A 276 -6.89 17.64 -6.52
N PHE A 277 -7.96 16.84 -6.68
CA PHE A 277 -7.99 15.69 -7.59
C PHE A 277 -7.69 16.01 -9.09
N PHE A 278 -7.82 17.27 -9.51
CA PHE A 278 -7.51 17.71 -10.87
C PHE A 278 -6.13 18.37 -11.00
N ASP A 279 -5.41 18.55 -9.89
CA ASP A 279 -4.07 19.07 -9.92
C ASP A 279 -3.15 18.02 -10.55
N THR A 280 -2.19 18.49 -11.34
CA THR A 280 -1.20 17.64 -11.98
C THR A 280 0.17 18.12 -11.57
N LEU A 281 0.71 17.55 -10.50
CA LEU A 281 2.09 17.77 -10.09
C LEU A 281 2.99 16.76 -10.81
N VAL A 282 3.99 17.24 -11.55
CA VAL A 282 5.16 16.47 -11.96
C VAL A 282 6.31 16.83 -11.02
N MET A 283 6.81 15.84 -10.29
CA MET A 283 7.88 15.99 -9.31
C MET A 283 9.00 15.02 -9.65
N ASP A 284 10.15 15.57 -10.03
CA ASP A 284 11.39 14.83 -10.21
C ASP A 284 12.38 15.23 -9.11
N ALA A 285 12.55 14.38 -8.10
CA ALA A 285 13.43 14.62 -6.97
C ALA A 285 14.59 13.62 -6.89
N THR A 286 15.79 14.12 -6.63
CA THR A 286 16.99 13.29 -6.41
C THR A 286 17.68 13.67 -5.11
N PHE A 287 18.01 12.68 -4.28
CA PHE A 287 18.72 12.85 -3.03
C PHE A 287 19.95 11.93 -2.98
N ILE A 288 21.11 12.52 -2.72
CA ILE A 288 22.40 11.81 -2.68
C ILE A 288 23.12 12.15 -1.37
N ASN A 289 23.63 11.14 -0.65
CA ASN A 289 24.40 11.32 0.59
C ASN A 289 23.70 12.24 1.60
N SER A 290 22.39 12.10 1.76
CA SER A 290 21.56 13.03 2.54
C SER A 290 20.91 12.32 3.73
N THR A 291 20.47 13.08 4.73
CA THR A 291 19.81 12.54 5.92
C THR A 291 18.46 13.20 6.16
N MET A 292 17.49 12.39 6.59
CA MET A 292 16.15 12.82 7.01
C MET A 292 15.80 12.13 8.33
N ASN A 293 16.60 12.41 9.35
CA ASN A 293 16.65 11.66 10.59
C ASN A 293 16.00 12.38 11.76
N SER A 294 15.51 11.64 12.75
CA SER A 294 15.03 12.17 14.04
C SER A 294 13.90 13.21 13.93
N ASN A 295 13.17 13.25 12.81
CA ASN A 295 12.01 14.13 12.68
C ASN A 295 10.86 13.58 13.51
N THR A 296 10.03 14.45 14.10
CA THR A 296 8.96 13.98 15.01
C THR A 296 7.82 13.26 14.29
N LEU A 297 7.70 13.42 12.96
CA LEU A 297 6.75 12.71 12.11
C LEU A 297 7.52 11.83 11.09
N THR A 298 7.30 11.98 9.79
CA THR A 298 7.94 11.13 8.75
C THR A 298 9.27 11.73 8.28
N GLY A 299 10.26 10.90 7.92
CA GLY A 299 11.50 11.38 7.28
C GLY A 299 11.22 12.03 5.93
N PHE A 300 10.74 11.25 4.96
CA PHE A 300 10.23 11.73 3.67
C PHE A 300 8.75 11.38 3.49
N ARG A 301 7.94 12.37 3.13
CA ARG A 301 6.52 12.18 2.85
C ARG A 301 6.13 12.71 1.48
N SER A 302 5.37 11.92 0.74
CA SER A 302 4.63 12.38 -0.43
C SER A 302 3.19 11.88 -0.37
N HIS A 303 2.27 12.75 -0.78
CA HIS A 303 0.84 12.42 -0.85
C HIS A 303 0.47 11.50 -2.04
N GLY A 304 1.46 10.91 -2.74
CA GLY A 304 1.25 9.92 -3.80
C GLY A 304 0.58 10.46 -5.07
N SER A 305 0.04 11.68 -5.07
CA SER A 305 -0.72 12.31 -6.16
C SER A 305 0.13 12.97 -7.24
N ALA A 306 1.42 12.69 -7.29
CA ALA A 306 2.34 13.24 -8.29
C ALA A 306 2.55 12.27 -9.46
N PHE A 307 3.03 12.82 -10.58
CA PHE A 307 3.79 12.11 -11.60
C PHE A 307 5.29 12.32 -11.35
N GLY A 308 6.12 11.43 -11.89
CA GLY A 308 7.57 11.67 -12.00
C GLY A 308 8.41 10.67 -11.22
N LEU A 309 9.61 11.09 -10.85
CA LEU A 309 10.65 10.24 -10.26
C LEU A 309 11.05 10.72 -8.87
N TYR A 310 11.19 9.77 -7.94
CA TYR A 310 11.99 9.96 -6.73
C TYR A 310 13.20 9.01 -6.76
N ASP A 311 14.41 9.56 -6.73
CA ASP A 311 15.67 8.80 -6.69
C ASP A 311 16.46 9.09 -5.42
N PHE A 312 16.67 8.06 -4.60
CA PHE A 312 17.42 8.13 -3.35
C PHE A 312 18.65 7.24 -3.45
N ASN A 313 19.82 7.83 -3.24
CA ASN A 313 21.08 7.10 -3.22
C ASN A 313 21.90 7.49 -2.00
N THR A 314 22.16 6.52 -1.11
CA THR A 314 22.89 6.77 0.14
C THR A 314 22.16 7.80 0.99
N VAL A 315 20.89 7.50 1.32
CA VAL A 315 20.05 8.36 2.14
C VAL A 315 19.67 7.65 3.44
N GLU A 316 19.72 8.38 4.55
CA GLU A 316 19.30 7.88 5.85
C GLU A 316 17.90 8.40 6.22
N PHE A 317 17.03 7.49 6.66
CA PHE A 317 15.68 7.76 7.16
C PHE A 317 15.51 7.13 8.53
N ASN A 318 16.23 7.66 9.52
CA ASN A 318 16.42 7.01 10.81
C ASN A 318 15.78 7.76 11.97
N ASP A 319 15.35 7.02 12.99
CA ASP A 319 14.85 7.56 14.27
C ASP A 319 13.64 8.51 14.13
N ASN A 320 12.84 8.38 13.06
CA ASN A 320 11.68 9.24 12.86
C ASN A 320 10.49 8.80 13.73
N GLY A 321 9.66 9.77 14.13
CA GLY A 321 8.50 9.56 15.00
C GLY A 321 7.34 8.84 14.33
N GLU A 322 7.38 8.68 13.02
CA GLU A 322 6.48 7.84 12.22
C GLU A 322 7.26 6.89 11.31
N ASP A 323 7.12 6.99 9.99
CA ASP A 323 7.83 6.16 9.02
C ASP A 323 9.15 6.82 8.60
N GLY A 324 10.10 6.03 8.14
CA GLY A 324 11.28 6.57 7.47
C GLY A 324 10.88 7.29 6.17
N MET A 325 10.09 6.61 5.34
CA MET A 325 9.55 7.15 4.09
C MET A 325 8.10 6.72 3.89
N ARG A 326 7.23 7.66 3.47
CA ARG A 326 5.82 7.40 3.16
C ARG A 326 5.41 8.04 1.84
N ILE A 327 4.93 7.24 0.89
CA ILE A 327 4.37 7.71 -0.39
C ILE A 327 3.02 7.03 -0.60
N VAL A 328 1.94 7.63 -0.09
CA VAL A 328 0.59 7.05 -0.11
C VAL A 328 -0.43 8.09 -0.50
N SER A 329 -1.44 7.69 -1.30
CA SER A 329 -2.58 8.54 -1.62
C SER A 329 -3.48 8.69 -0.39
N ILE A 330 -3.98 9.90 -0.12
CA ILE A 330 -4.99 10.16 0.91
C ILE A 330 -6.28 10.74 0.30
N GLU A 331 -7.36 10.72 1.10
CA GLU A 331 -8.67 11.27 0.72
C GLU A 331 -8.60 12.79 0.50
N ASP A 332 -9.19 13.29 -0.60
CA ASP A 332 -9.37 14.73 -0.82
C ASP A 332 -10.38 15.27 0.20
N LYS A 333 -9.87 15.91 1.25
CA LYS A 333 -10.68 16.43 2.37
C LYS A 333 -11.67 17.53 1.97
N THR A 334 -11.53 18.10 0.77
CA THR A 334 -12.39 19.19 0.30
C THR A 334 -13.44 18.72 -0.71
N ASP A 335 -13.34 17.47 -1.15
CA ASP A 335 -14.25 16.91 -2.12
C ASP A 335 -15.55 16.44 -1.46
N LEU A 336 -16.67 16.96 -1.94
CA LEU A 336 -18.01 16.53 -1.49
C LEU A 336 -18.27 15.04 -1.76
N TYR A 337 -17.51 14.46 -2.71
CA TYR A 337 -17.59 13.06 -3.08
C TYR A 337 -16.49 12.20 -2.44
N GLN A 338 -15.66 12.73 -1.52
CA GLN A 338 -14.63 11.96 -0.83
C GLN A 338 -13.68 11.20 -1.79
N ARG A 339 -13.42 11.77 -2.98
CA ARG A 339 -12.53 11.14 -3.97
C ARG A 339 -11.11 11.18 -3.43
N ARG A 340 -10.34 10.10 -3.67
CA ARG A 340 -8.90 10.13 -3.43
C ARG A 340 -8.22 11.02 -4.47
N VAL A 341 -7.23 11.80 -4.04
CA VAL A 341 -6.25 12.39 -4.95
C VAL A 341 -5.33 11.23 -5.35
N GLY A 342 -5.77 10.48 -6.35
CA GLY A 342 -5.23 9.15 -6.65
C GLY A 342 -3.77 9.19 -7.12
N GLY A 343 -3.04 8.12 -6.83
CA GLY A 343 -1.67 7.97 -7.31
C GLY A 343 -1.62 7.91 -8.83
N MET A 344 -0.85 8.80 -9.45
CA MET A 344 -0.88 8.95 -10.91
C MET A 344 0.10 7.98 -11.56
N ASP A 345 1.39 8.25 -11.45
CA ASP A 345 2.45 7.36 -11.91
C ASP A 345 3.80 7.85 -11.35
N ILE A 346 4.24 7.23 -10.26
CA ILE A 346 5.49 7.57 -9.59
C ILE A 346 6.46 6.42 -9.79
N ASP A 347 7.63 6.73 -10.35
CA ASP A 347 8.79 5.85 -10.32
C ASP A 347 9.61 6.17 -9.08
N LEU A 348 9.87 5.16 -8.25
CA LEU A 348 10.69 5.27 -7.05
C LEU A 348 11.93 4.40 -7.17
N ARG A 349 13.10 4.98 -6.92
CA ARG A 349 14.37 4.26 -6.87
C ARG A 349 15.08 4.54 -5.55
N VAL A 350 15.49 3.48 -4.86
CA VAL A 350 16.20 3.58 -3.58
C VAL A 350 17.39 2.64 -3.57
N MET A 351 18.58 3.19 -3.36
CA MET A 351 19.86 2.47 -3.42
C MET A 351 20.72 2.85 -2.22
N ASN A 352 21.35 1.86 -1.59
CA ASN A 352 22.32 2.07 -0.50
C ASN A 352 21.76 2.92 0.67
N SER A 353 20.46 2.81 0.98
CA SER A 353 19.80 3.63 1.99
C SER A 353 19.46 2.86 3.26
N ASP A 354 19.42 3.59 4.38
CA ASP A 354 19.11 3.06 5.71
C ASP A 354 17.74 3.55 6.19
N PHE A 355 16.96 2.62 6.75
CA PHE A 355 15.66 2.85 7.38
C PHE A 355 15.67 2.19 8.76
N PHE A 356 16.15 2.95 9.74
CA PHE A 356 16.50 2.41 11.05
C PHE A 356 15.71 3.05 12.20
N ASN A 357 15.15 2.22 13.07
CA ASN A 357 14.55 2.65 14.35
C ASN A 357 13.45 3.72 14.21
N ASN A 358 12.69 3.68 13.12
CA ASN A 358 11.48 4.50 12.98
C ASN A 358 10.36 3.93 13.86
N VAL A 359 9.48 4.77 14.40
CA VAL A 359 8.41 4.33 15.32
C VAL A 359 7.36 3.47 14.62
N LYS A 360 7.14 3.67 13.32
CA LYS A 360 6.23 2.88 12.48
C LYS A 360 7.04 2.05 11.48
N ASP A 361 6.87 2.27 10.18
CA ASP A 361 7.45 1.45 9.12
C ASP A 361 8.78 2.02 8.64
N GLY A 362 9.65 1.18 8.08
CA GLY A 362 10.85 1.66 7.40
C GLY A 362 10.47 2.48 6.17
N ALA A 363 9.76 1.86 5.23
CA ALA A 363 9.13 2.56 4.12
C ALA A 363 7.72 2.04 3.84
N HIS A 364 6.80 2.96 3.53
CA HIS A 364 5.40 2.68 3.23
C HIS A 364 5.02 3.28 1.87
N ILE A 365 4.66 2.44 0.90
CA ILE A 365 4.27 2.88 -0.45
C ILE A 365 2.85 2.45 -0.83
N GLY A 366 2.17 3.34 -1.53
CA GLY A 366 0.75 3.23 -1.88
C GLY A 366 0.49 3.33 -3.39
N GLN A 367 -0.74 3.69 -3.72
CA GLN A 367 -1.30 3.75 -5.06
C GLN A 367 -0.40 4.52 -6.03
N GLY A 368 -0.29 4.04 -7.27
CA GLY A 368 0.44 4.68 -8.36
C GLY A 368 1.96 4.57 -8.30
N VAL A 369 2.54 3.95 -7.27
CA VAL A 369 4.00 3.87 -7.08
C VAL A 369 4.56 2.55 -7.63
N SER A 370 5.40 2.63 -8.66
CA SER A 370 6.32 1.57 -9.06
C SER A 370 7.69 1.82 -8.44
N ALA A 371 8.35 0.79 -7.92
CA ALA A 371 9.53 0.98 -7.10
C ALA A 371 10.64 -0.05 -7.34
N VAL A 372 11.88 0.39 -7.20
CA VAL A 372 13.08 -0.45 -7.18
C VAL A 372 13.92 -0.11 -5.95
N PHE A 373 14.02 -1.09 -5.04
CA PHE A 373 14.88 -1.05 -3.87
C PHE A 373 16.06 -2.00 -4.08
N GLY A 374 17.24 -1.43 -4.29
CA GLY A 374 18.47 -2.19 -4.56
C GLY A 374 18.52 -2.78 -5.96
N ASP A 375 19.72 -3.20 -6.37
CA ASP A 375 19.99 -3.75 -7.72
C ASP A 375 20.56 -5.17 -7.70
N GLY A 376 20.58 -5.83 -6.54
CA GLY A 376 21.16 -7.16 -6.35
C GLY A 376 22.65 -7.17 -5.98
N SER A 377 23.30 -6.00 -5.92
CA SER A 377 24.63 -5.84 -5.34
C SER A 377 24.58 -5.53 -3.84
N ILE A 378 25.65 -5.86 -3.11
CA ILE A 378 25.77 -5.48 -1.68
C ILE A 378 25.95 -3.96 -1.54
N GLU A 379 26.61 -3.32 -2.51
CA GLU A 379 26.88 -1.88 -2.44
C GLU A 379 25.59 -1.06 -2.50
N ASN A 380 24.60 -1.51 -3.26
CA ASN A 380 23.32 -0.81 -3.41
C ASN A 380 22.19 -1.43 -2.58
N SER A 381 22.48 -2.37 -1.67
CA SER A 381 21.47 -2.93 -0.79
C SER A 381 20.94 -1.91 0.19
N ASN A 382 19.64 -1.94 0.46
CA ASN A 382 19.03 -1.13 1.51
C ASN A 382 18.88 -1.95 2.79
N ASN A 383 18.81 -1.26 3.93
CA ASN A 383 18.70 -1.87 5.24
C ASN A 383 17.49 -1.30 6.00
N PHE A 384 16.57 -2.18 6.35
CA PHE A 384 15.33 -1.89 7.08
C PHE A 384 15.39 -2.61 8.42
N SER A 385 15.75 -1.87 9.47
CA SER A 385 16.11 -2.49 10.74
C SER A 385 15.52 -1.78 11.96
N LEU A 386 15.06 -2.55 12.95
CA LEU A 386 14.55 -2.05 14.23
C LEU A 386 13.37 -1.07 14.11
N ASN A 387 12.64 -1.07 13.00
CA ASN A 387 11.43 -0.24 12.88
C ASN A 387 10.34 -0.79 13.80
N GLY A 388 9.49 0.08 14.35
CA GLY A 388 8.47 -0.30 15.33
C GLY A 388 7.34 -1.17 14.78
N ARG A 389 7.16 -1.16 13.45
CA ARG A 389 6.23 -2.01 12.69
C ARG A 389 6.99 -2.76 11.60
N ASP A 390 6.71 -2.50 10.32
CA ASP A 390 7.20 -3.28 9.21
C ASP A 390 8.53 -2.73 8.70
N GLY A 391 9.38 -3.60 8.16
CA GLY A 391 10.54 -3.14 7.41
C GLY A 391 10.11 -2.38 6.16
N PHE A 392 9.22 -2.99 5.37
CA PHE A 392 8.68 -2.41 4.15
C PHE A 392 7.20 -2.76 4.00
N LYS A 393 6.38 -1.75 3.72
CA LYS A 393 4.93 -1.87 3.64
C LYS A 393 4.40 -1.43 2.27
N VAL A 394 3.57 -2.27 1.66
CA VAL A 394 2.86 -1.97 0.41
C VAL A 394 1.37 -1.99 0.66
N THR A 395 0.70 -0.90 0.34
CA THR A 395 -0.75 -0.80 0.42
C THR A 395 -1.34 -0.22 -0.87
N GLN A 396 -2.66 -0.20 -0.92
CA GLN A 396 -3.48 0.37 -1.98
C GLN A 396 -3.35 -0.33 -3.35
N HIS A 397 -4.43 -0.25 -4.12
CA HIS A 397 -4.51 -0.79 -5.49
C HIS A 397 -3.61 -0.02 -6.48
N ASN A 398 -3.36 -0.59 -7.66
CA ASN A 398 -2.58 -0.06 -8.78
C ASN A 398 -2.72 1.45 -9.01
N SER A 399 -3.84 1.91 -9.56
CA SER A 399 -4.42 3.26 -9.58
C SER A 399 -5.32 3.39 -10.81
N PRO A 400 -6.32 4.29 -10.83
CA PRO A 400 -7.13 4.50 -12.03
C PRO A 400 -6.32 4.91 -13.24
N TYR A 401 -5.27 5.72 -13.04
CA TYR A 401 -4.45 6.19 -14.15
C TYR A 401 -3.71 5.01 -14.79
N LEU A 402 -3.10 4.16 -13.96
CA LEU A 402 -2.41 2.96 -14.41
C LEU A 402 -3.35 1.94 -15.05
N ASP A 403 -4.55 1.77 -14.50
CA ASP A 403 -5.57 0.90 -15.07
C ASP A 403 -6.07 1.37 -16.45
N ASP A 404 -6.32 2.68 -16.62
CA ASP A 404 -6.82 3.26 -17.88
C ASP A 404 -5.83 3.05 -19.03
N ILE A 405 -4.53 3.05 -18.73
CA ILE A 405 -3.47 2.77 -19.70
C ILE A 405 -3.08 1.28 -19.76
N GLY A 406 -3.67 0.42 -18.92
CA GLY A 406 -3.39 -1.01 -18.85
C GLY A 406 -1.97 -1.36 -18.37
N ARG A 407 -1.41 -0.57 -17.44
CA ARG A 407 -0.10 -0.82 -16.80
C ARG A 407 -0.31 -1.26 -15.34
N HIS A 408 0.52 -2.17 -14.86
CA HIS A 408 0.55 -2.59 -13.45
C HIS A 408 1.69 -1.92 -12.67
N ARG A 409 1.53 -1.79 -11.36
CA ARG A 409 2.61 -1.42 -10.43
C ARG A 409 3.63 -2.54 -10.35
N ILE A 410 4.89 -2.19 -10.51
CA ILE A 410 6.00 -3.12 -10.37
C ILE A 410 6.85 -2.68 -9.19
N ILE A 411 7.04 -3.56 -8.21
CA ILE A 411 7.85 -3.32 -7.02
C ILE A 411 8.93 -4.40 -6.94
N GLN A 412 10.19 -3.98 -6.93
CA GLN A 412 11.35 -4.86 -6.92
C GLN A 412 12.21 -4.58 -5.70
N MET A 413 12.51 -5.63 -4.94
CA MET A 413 13.34 -5.60 -3.74
C MET A 413 14.51 -6.56 -3.95
N ASN A 414 15.66 -6.03 -4.34
CA ASN A 414 16.83 -6.83 -4.69
C ASN A 414 17.94 -6.66 -3.66
N ARG A 415 18.22 -7.74 -2.92
CA ARG A 415 19.32 -7.85 -1.96
C ARG A 415 19.24 -6.88 -0.78
N ASN A 416 18.04 -6.58 -0.31
CA ASN A 416 17.84 -5.76 0.88
C ASN A 416 17.84 -6.61 2.17
N PHE A 417 18.05 -5.94 3.29
CA PHE A 417 18.04 -6.52 4.63
C PHE A 417 16.81 -6.02 5.41
N TYR A 418 16.05 -6.94 6.00
CA TYR A 418 14.86 -6.65 6.80
C TYR A 418 15.01 -7.34 8.16
N GLN A 419 15.46 -6.58 9.17
CA GLN A 419 15.98 -7.18 10.40
C GLN A 419 15.36 -6.60 11.67
N ALA A 420 14.87 -7.50 12.52
CA ALA A 420 14.42 -7.14 13.87
C ALA A 420 13.39 -6.01 13.91
N ASN A 421 12.52 -5.94 12.91
CA ASN A 421 11.38 -5.03 12.90
C ASN A 421 10.29 -5.53 13.88
N GLY A 422 9.48 -4.60 14.38
CA GLY A 422 8.48 -4.81 15.42
C GLY A 422 7.22 -5.54 14.96
N SER A 423 7.02 -5.66 13.65
CA SER A 423 6.07 -6.54 12.98
C SER A 423 6.80 -7.29 11.86
N ASP A 424 6.40 -7.12 10.60
CA ASP A 424 6.81 -8.00 9.52
C ASP A 424 8.10 -7.50 8.84
N GLY A 425 8.83 -8.39 8.20
CA GLY A 425 9.94 -7.97 7.34
C GLY A 425 9.44 -7.15 6.16
N ILE A 426 8.47 -7.73 5.44
CA ILE A 426 7.77 -7.13 4.30
C ILE A 426 6.27 -7.42 4.49
N ASP A 427 5.43 -6.39 4.51
CA ASP A 427 3.97 -6.49 4.56
C ASP A 427 3.37 -5.94 3.25
N ILE A 428 2.53 -6.76 2.60
CA ILE A 428 1.81 -6.43 1.38
C ILE A 428 0.32 -6.63 1.64
N GLY A 429 -0.47 -5.56 1.49
CA GLY A 429 -1.92 -5.63 1.65
C GLY A 429 -2.40 -5.39 3.09
N HIS A 430 -1.49 -5.11 4.03
CA HIS A 430 -1.77 -4.67 5.41
C HIS A 430 -2.35 -5.73 6.34
N ASP A 431 -1.63 -5.91 7.45
CA ASP A 431 -2.00 -6.73 8.60
C ASP A 431 -3.49 -6.61 9.01
N THR A 432 -4.20 -7.73 8.93
CA THR A 432 -5.62 -7.85 9.30
C THR A 432 -5.94 -7.40 10.73
N ARG A 433 -4.97 -7.40 11.67
CA ARG A 433 -5.15 -6.89 13.06
C ARG A 433 -5.38 -5.39 13.11
N GLN A 434 -4.89 -4.65 12.11
CA GLN A 434 -4.90 -3.20 12.08
C GLN A 434 -6.10 -2.66 11.29
N GLU A 435 -6.94 -3.54 10.70
CA GLU A 435 -8.17 -3.21 9.97
C GLU A 435 -9.16 -2.38 10.80
N ALA A 436 -9.06 -2.31 12.13
CA ALA A 436 -9.91 -1.45 12.95
C ALA A 436 -9.46 0.03 13.01
N GLY A 437 -8.25 0.36 12.53
CA GLY A 437 -7.65 1.69 12.64
C GLY A 437 -7.54 2.40 11.28
N ASN A 438 -8.15 3.58 11.16
CA ASN A 438 -8.16 4.47 9.99
C ASN A 438 -8.95 3.98 8.76
N THR A 439 -10.28 4.16 8.85
CA THR A 439 -11.21 4.11 7.71
C THR A 439 -10.91 5.12 6.61
N GLU A 440 -10.10 6.16 6.86
CA GLU A 440 -9.87 7.27 5.92
C GLU A 440 -8.72 7.01 4.91
N HIS A 441 -7.90 5.95 5.07
CA HIS A 441 -6.68 5.76 4.27
C HIS A 441 -6.63 4.52 3.38
N GLY A 442 -7.52 3.53 3.58
CA GLY A 442 -7.52 2.26 2.82
C GLY A 442 -6.14 1.65 2.68
N ASP A 443 -5.47 1.49 3.83
CA ASP A 443 -4.22 0.76 3.95
C ASP A 443 -4.37 -0.74 3.62
N GLU A 444 -5.59 -1.22 3.40
CA GLU A 444 -6.01 -2.62 3.52
C GLU A 444 -5.85 -3.51 2.27
N ILE A 445 -5.53 -2.97 1.09
CA ILE A 445 -5.59 -3.78 -0.14
C ILE A 445 -4.43 -3.49 -1.06
N ALA A 446 -3.64 -4.52 -1.37
CA ALA A 446 -2.71 -4.51 -2.48
C ALA A 446 -3.26 -5.44 -3.57
N SER A 447 -3.77 -4.85 -4.65
CA SER A 447 -4.31 -5.58 -5.82
C SER A 447 -3.81 -4.92 -7.10
N ASP A 448 -3.71 -5.72 -8.17
CA ASP A 448 -3.06 -5.37 -9.45
C ASP A 448 -1.59 -4.94 -9.29
N VAL A 449 -0.86 -5.62 -8.40
CA VAL A 449 0.54 -5.31 -8.07
C VAL A 449 1.46 -6.49 -8.35
N TYR A 450 2.61 -6.22 -8.98
CA TYR A 450 3.65 -7.23 -9.24
C TYR A 450 4.87 -6.98 -8.37
N ILE A 451 5.13 -7.92 -7.46
CA ILE A 451 6.14 -7.79 -6.42
C ILE A 451 7.22 -8.85 -6.62
N THR A 452 8.47 -8.43 -6.61
CA THR A 452 9.64 -9.32 -6.64
C THR A 452 10.52 -9.07 -5.44
N VAL A 453 10.68 -10.08 -4.59
CA VAL A 453 11.67 -10.17 -3.51
C VAL A 453 12.77 -11.11 -3.98
N ASN A 454 13.99 -10.60 -4.15
CA ASN A 454 15.10 -11.39 -4.67
C ASN A 454 16.37 -11.15 -3.85
N GLN A 455 17.05 -12.24 -3.47
CA GLN A 455 18.28 -12.18 -2.67
C GLN A 455 18.13 -11.45 -1.32
N ALA A 456 16.91 -11.33 -0.80
CA ALA A 456 16.65 -10.63 0.44
C ALA A 456 17.11 -11.44 1.66
N VAL A 457 17.48 -10.74 2.73
CA VAL A 457 17.76 -11.34 4.04
C VAL A 457 16.75 -10.80 5.04
N ILE A 458 15.80 -11.63 5.43
CA ILE A 458 14.67 -11.27 6.27
C ILE A 458 14.79 -12.05 7.58
N THR A 459 15.13 -11.38 8.68
CA THR A 459 15.51 -12.08 9.90
C THR A 459 15.08 -11.42 11.20
N ASN A 460 14.71 -12.25 12.18
CA ASN A 460 14.45 -11.84 13.57
C ASN A 460 13.32 -10.81 13.72
N ASN A 461 12.41 -10.66 12.74
CA ASN A 461 11.25 -9.79 12.87
C ASN A 461 10.24 -10.40 13.86
N LEU A 462 9.44 -9.56 14.53
CA LEU A 462 8.46 -10.03 15.53
C LEU A 462 7.18 -10.59 14.91
N GLY A 463 6.88 -10.22 13.66
CA GLY A 463 5.85 -10.82 12.83
C GLY A 463 6.43 -11.88 11.90
N ASP A 464 5.89 -11.93 10.69
CA ASP A 464 6.26 -12.81 9.61
C ASP A 464 7.48 -12.28 8.85
N GLY A 465 8.12 -13.15 8.06
CA GLY A 465 9.14 -12.71 7.13
C GLY A 465 8.53 -11.87 5.99
N VAL A 466 7.60 -12.48 5.27
CA VAL A 466 6.81 -11.84 4.22
C VAL A 466 5.33 -12.13 4.47
N GLU A 467 4.53 -11.09 4.63
CA GLU A 467 3.07 -11.16 4.64
C GLU A 467 2.53 -10.68 3.29
N TYR A 468 1.56 -11.40 2.74
CA TYR A 468 0.84 -11.05 1.53
C TYR A 468 -0.66 -11.25 1.71
N LEU A 469 -1.42 -10.17 1.51
CA LEU A 469 -2.87 -10.14 1.45
C LEU A 469 -3.33 -9.66 0.07
N GLY A 470 -3.84 -10.61 -0.71
CA GLY A 470 -4.62 -10.35 -1.91
C GLY A 470 -6.11 -10.27 -1.58
N ASP A 471 -6.71 -9.10 -1.83
CA ASP A 471 -8.14 -8.83 -1.62
C ASP A 471 -8.61 -7.80 -2.66
N ASP A 472 -9.88 -7.82 -3.01
CA ASP A 472 -10.49 -6.87 -3.94
C ASP A 472 -11.57 -5.98 -3.32
N LEU A 473 -11.96 -6.25 -2.06
CA LEU A 473 -13.06 -5.53 -1.40
C LEU A 473 -12.60 -4.29 -0.64
N PHE A 474 -12.57 -3.13 -1.31
CA PHE A 474 -12.22 -1.85 -0.70
C PHE A 474 -13.20 -1.42 0.41
N ARG A 475 -12.69 -1.16 1.60
CA ARG A 475 -13.47 -0.60 2.72
C ARG A 475 -13.99 0.82 2.45
N ILE A 476 -13.25 1.63 1.71
CA ILE A 476 -13.81 2.83 1.07
C ILE A 476 -14.30 2.42 -0.31
N GLY A 477 -15.62 2.25 -0.44
CA GLY A 477 -16.23 1.79 -1.69
C GLY A 477 -15.93 2.73 -2.86
N ARG A 478 -15.70 2.14 -4.04
CA ARG A 478 -15.48 2.89 -5.28
C ARG A 478 -16.68 3.80 -5.56
N ILE A 479 -16.43 5.05 -5.90
CA ILE A 479 -17.46 6.03 -6.26
C ILE A 479 -17.39 6.27 -7.77
N ALA A 480 -18.54 6.16 -8.45
CA ALA A 480 -18.66 6.45 -9.87
C ALA A 480 -18.18 7.88 -10.20
N GLY A 481 -17.21 8.01 -11.11
CA GLY A 481 -16.51 9.25 -11.45
C GLY A 481 -15.36 9.65 -10.52
N GLY A 482 -14.99 8.79 -9.56
CA GLY A 482 -13.86 8.98 -8.64
C GLY A 482 -12.54 8.41 -9.17
N GLY A 483 -11.42 8.86 -8.58
CA GLY A 483 -10.08 8.30 -8.80
C GLY A 483 -9.91 6.87 -8.24
N GLN A 484 -10.96 6.04 -8.27
CA GLN A 484 -10.95 4.60 -8.03
C GLN A 484 -12.03 3.88 -8.89
N ASP A 485 -12.59 4.56 -9.92
CA ASP A 485 -13.74 4.10 -10.71
C ASP A 485 -13.39 3.18 -11.90
N VAL A 486 -12.17 2.64 -11.95
CA VAL A 486 -11.78 1.70 -13.01
C VAL A 486 -11.89 0.27 -12.48
N PRO A 487 -12.60 -0.65 -13.17
CA PRO A 487 -12.63 -2.06 -12.79
C PRO A 487 -11.20 -2.59 -12.65
N ALA A 488 -10.83 -3.09 -11.47
CA ALA A 488 -9.53 -3.73 -11.29
C ALA A 488 -9.54 -5.05 -12.07
N ALA A 489 -8.35 -5.44 -12.56
CA ALA A 489 -8.19 -6.74 -13.17
C ALA A 489 -8.05 -7.84 -12.10
N PHE A 490 -7.84 -7.48 -10.84
CA PHE A 490 -7.67 -8.36 -9.68
C PHE A 490 -6.53 -9.37 -9.86
N ASN A 491 -5.49 -8.98 -10.61
CA ASN A 491 -4.38 -9.85 -10.98
C ASN A 491 -3.09 -9.39 -10.31
N SER A 492 -2.68 -10.08 -9.26
CA SER A 492 -1.48 -9.74 -8.49
C SER A 492 -0.42 -10.83 -8.59
N GLN A 493 0.84 -10.46 -8.39
CA GLN A 493 1.96 -11.38 -8.44
C GLN A 493 2.91 -11.16 -7.27
N LEU A 494 3.33 -12.26 -6.64
CA LEU A 494 4.40 -12.31 -5.66
C LEU A 494 5.49 -13.30 -6.11
N ALA A 495 6.71 -12.81 -6.32
CA ALA A 495 7.87 -13.66 -6.60
C ALA A 495 8.91 -13.51 -5.48
N ILE A 496 9.25 -14.59 -4.77
CA ILE A 496 10.30 -14.65 -3.76
C ILE A 496 11.40 -15.60 -4.25
N THR A 497 12.60 -15.10 -4.49
CA THR A 497 13.68 -15.92 -5.05
C THR A 497 15.02 -15.69 -4.37
N ASN A 498 15.83 -16.76 -4.28
CA ASN A 498 17.21 -16.69 -3.77
C ASN A 498 17.34 -16.04 -2.38
N SER A 499 16.26 -16.03 -1.60
CA SER A 499 16.15 -15.23 -0.37
C SER A 499 16.30 -16.10 0.87
N ARG A 500 16.69 -15.47 1.97
CA ARG A 500 16.88 -16.12 3.26
C ARG A 500 15.95 -15.51 4.30
N ILE A 501 15.01 -16.31 4.80
CA ILE A 501 13.92 -15.90 5.69
C ILE A 501 14.01 -16.73 6.98
N VAL A 502 14.54 -16.11 8.04
CA VAL A 502 15.04 -16.89 9.19
C VAL A 502 14.74 -16.25 10.54
N ASN A 503 14.33 -17.07 11.51
CA ASN A 503 14.11 -16.67 12.91
C ASN A 503 13.06 -15.57 13.11
N ASN A 504 12.10 -15.39 12.20
CA ASN A 504 10.98 -14.49 12.46
C ASN A 504 10.06 -15.14 13.50
N ALA A 505 9.44 -14.35 14.38
CA ALA A 505 8.64 -14.90 15.47
C ALA A 505 7.27 -15.42 14.99
N GLY A 506 6.76 -14.88 13.88
CA GLY A 506 5.65 -15.42 13.11
C GLY A 506 6.10 -16.48 12.09
N ARG A 507 5.46 -16.50 10.93
CA ARG A 507 5.73 -17.40 9.81
C ARG A 507 6.93 -16.95 9.00
N GLY A 508 7.48 -17.84 8.19
CA GLY A 508 8.43 -17.43 7.16
C GLY A 508 7.74 -16.59 6.10
N VAL A 509 6.71 -17.16 5.47
CA VAL A 509 5.86 -16.48 4.48
C VAL A 509 4.40 -16.79 4.76
N ASP A 510 3.55 -15.77 4.84
CA ASP A 510 2.10 -15.90 4.97
C ASP A 510 1.39 -15.30 3.76
N ILE A 511 0.46 -16.05 3.19
CA ILE A 511 -0.26 -15.71 1.98
C ILE A 511 -1.75 -15.92 2.23
N LEU A 512 -2.47 -14.80 2.22
CA LEU A 512 -3.93 -14.72 2.24
C LEU A 512 -4.42 -14.24 0.89
N ASN A 513 -5.19 -15.07 0.19
CA ASN A 513 -5.93 -14.66 -1.01
C ASN A 513 -7.42 -14.77 -0.73
N ARG A 514 -8.13 -13.64 -0.77
CA ARG A 514 -9.56 -13.54 -0.43
C ARG A 514 -10.40 -13.12 -1.62
N HIS A 515 -11.69 -13.45 -1.53
CA HIS A 515 -12.78 -12.91 -2.35
C HIS A 515 -12.61 -13.11 -3.88
N GLN A 516 -12.27 -12.12 -4.71
CA GLN A 516 -12.15 -12.28 -6.18
C GLN A 516 -10.71 -12.08 -6.69
N GLU A 517 -9.71 -12.05 -5.81
CA GLU A 517 -8.33 -11.86 -6.23
C GLU A 517 -7.76 -13.11 -6.92
N ASP A 518 -7.10 -12.91 -8.07
CA ASP A 518 -6.30 -13.88 -8.79
C ASP A 518 -4.81 -13.58 -8.53
N THR A 519 -4.15 -14.45 -7.75
CA THR A 519 -2.76 -14.25 -7.34
C THR A 519 -1.81 -15.29 -7.96
N PHE A 520 -0.71 -14.81 -8.55
CA PHE A 520 0.39 -15.65 -9.04
C PHE A 520 1.57 -15.60 -8.06
N VAL A 521 1.86 -16.72 -7.41
CA VAL A 521 2.95 -16.83 -6.43
C VAL A 521 4.07 -17.70 -6.98
N SER A 522 5.30 -17.22 -6.91
CA SER A 522 6.50 -18.02 -7.21
C SER A 522 7.52 -17.92 -6.09
N MET A 523 7.91 -19.04 -5.50
CA MET A 523 8.96 -19.15 -4.50
C MET A 523 10.03 -20.12 -4.99
N ILE A 524 11.20 -19.61 -5.34
CA ILE A 524 12.27 -20.42 -5.95
C ILE A 524 13.60 -20.24 -5.23
N ASN A 525 14.23 -21.35 -4.85
CA ASN A 525 15.58 -21.37 -4.28
C ASN A 525 15.73 -20.49 -3.02
N ASN A 526 14.79 -20.60 -2.08
CA ASN A 526 14.81 -19.87 -0.82
C ASN A 526 15.21 -20.77 0.37
N ASP A 527 15.84 -20.14 1.36
CA ASP A 527 16.10 -20.71 2.68
C ASP A 527 15.06 -20.17 3.67
N ILE A 528 14.11 -21.00 4.12
CA ILE A 528 13.03 -20.63 5.05
C ILE A 528 13.21 -21.43 6.35
N LEU A 529 13.84 -20.82 7.34
CA LEU A 529 14.42 -21.57 8.46
C LEU A 529 14.00 -21.03 9.82
N SER A 530 13.65 -21.92 10.74
CA SER A 530 13.54 -21.59 12.18
C SER A 530 12.57 -20.44 12.51
N ASN A 531 11.53 -20.24 11.71
CA ASN A 531 10.47 -19.28 12.03
C ASN A 531 9.57 -19.83 13.13
N GLY A 532 9.01 -18.95 13.96
CA GLY A 532 8.28 -19.30 15.19
C GLY A 532 6.90 -19.91 14.95
N MET A 533 6.33 -19.71 13.76
CA MET A 533 5.14 -20.39 13.25
C MET A 533 5.50 -21.22 12.00
N GLU A 534 4.55 -21.51 11.11
CA GLU A 534 4.80 -22.29 9.90
C GLU A 534 5.89 -21.68 9.00
N GLY A 535 6.56 -22.52 8.20
CA GLY A 535 7.54 -22.02 7.24
C GLY A 535 6.88 -21.18 6.14
N VAL A 536 5.91 -21.77 5.46
CA VAL A 536 5.07 -21.13 4.45
C VAL A 536 3.63 -21.53 4.69
N TYR A 537 2.73 -20.56 4.72
CA TYR A 537 1.31 -20.79 4.95
C TYR A 537 0.49 -20.06 3.89
N VAL A 538 -0.29 -20.84 3.13
CA VAL A 538 -1.06 -20.38 1.98
C VAL A 538 -2.52 -20.66 2.21
N MET A 539 -3.35 -19.64 2.07
CA MET A 539 -4.80 -19.74 2.19
C MET A 539 -5.49 -19.06 1.01
N ASN A 540 -6.38 -19.80 0.34
CA ASN A 540 -7.29 -19.27 -0.67
C ASN A 540 -8.72 -19.39 -0.16
N THR A 541 -9.48 -18.29 -0.10
CA THR A 541 -10.79 -18.28 0.57
C THR A 541 -11.78 -17.31 -0.08
N ALA A 542 -13.04 -17.71 -0.21
CA ALA A 542 -14.09 -16.81 -0.70
C ALA A 542 -14.51 -15.76 0.36
N SER A 543 -14.13 -15.95 1.63
CA SER A 543 -14.51 -15.07 2.74
C SER A 543 -13.54 -13.91 2.90
N HIS A 544 -14.05 -12.69 2.73
CA HIS A 544 -13.30 -11.46 3.05
C HIS A 544 -12.98 -11.36 4.55
N ASP A 545 -13.81 -11.91 5.44
CA ASP A 545 -13.59 -11.86 6.88
C ASP A 545 -12.51 -12.85 7.39
N GLN A 546 -11.85 -13.59 6.49
CA GLN A 546 -10.79 -14.51 6.89
C GLN A 546 -9.56 -13.75 7.38
N VAL A 547 -8.97 -14.18 8.49
CA VAL A 547 -7.72 -13.64 9.05
C VAL A 547 -6.68 -14.74 9.22
N GLN A 548 -5.39 -14.39 9.33
CA GLN A 548 -4.28 -15.35 9.49
C GLN A 548 -3.28 -14.95 10.59
N VAL A 549 -3.66 -14.13 11.56
CA VAL A 549 -2.84 -13.71 12.70
C VAL A 549 -2.15 -14.87 13.44
N ASN A 550 -2.82 -16.01 13.57
CA ASN A 550 -2.26 -17.21 14.18
C ASN A 550 -2.90 -18.48 13.62
N SER A 551 -2.23 -19.63 13.79
CA SER A 551 -2.72 -20.92 13.29
C SER A 551 -4.03 -21.39 13.94
N ALA A 552 -4.46 -20.78 15.07
CA ALA A 552 -5.72 -21.09 15.74
C ALA A 552 -6.89 -20.18 15.29
N ASP A 553 -6.66 -19.28 14.34
CA ASP A 553 -7.71 -18.38 13.88
C ASP A 553 -8.91 -19.14 13.29
N PRO A 554 -10.13 -18.65 13.52
CA PRO A 554 -11.32 -19.26 12.94
C PRO A 554 -11.24 -19.31 11.42
N LEU A 555 -11.64 -20.46 10.88
CA LEU A 555 -11.91 -20.59 9.45
C LEU A 555 -13.21 -19.86 9.15
N ALA A 556 -13.09 -18.67 8.58
CA ALA A 556 -14.20 -17.77 8.28
C ALA A 556 -15.01 -18.31 7.10
N PHE A 557 -16.30 -17.99 7.08
CA PHE A 557 -17.19 -18.39 6.01
C PHE A 557 -18.24 -17.32 5.74
N ILE A 558 -18.74 -17.29 4.51
CA ILE A 558 -19.82 -16.41 4.10
C ILE A 558 -21.02 -17.22 3.58
N ILE A 559 -22.20 -16.61 3.71
CA ILE A 559 -23.43 -17.07 3.07
C ILE A 559 -23.89 -15.93 2.16
N ASN A 560 -23.64 -16.05 0.86
CA ASN A 560 -24.01 -14.99 -0.08
C ASN A 560 -24.54 -15.58 -1.41
N SER A 561 -25.25 -14.74 -2.18
CA SER A 561 -25.65 -15.07 -3.56
C SER A 561 -24.66 -14.55 -4.60
N ALA A 562 -23.64 -13.79 -4.17
CA ALA A 562 -22.52 -13.40 -5.03
C ALA A 562 -21.58 -14.60 -5.19
N VAL A 563 -20.77 -14.59 -6.25
CA VAL A 563 -19.94 -15.74 -6.66
C VAL A 563 -18.47 -15.29 -6.60
N PRO A 564 -17.86 -15.09 -5.40
CA PRO A 564 -16.42 -14.87 -5.31
C PRO A 564 -15.69 -16.11 -5.79
N ASN A 565 -14.62 -15.92 -6.54
CA ASN A 565 -13.94 -16.99 -7.25
C ASN A 565 -12.42 -16.80 -7.18
N PRO A 566 -11.83 -16.77 -5.97
CA PRO A 566 -10.42 -16.42 -5.80
C PRO A 566 -9.53 -17.56 -6.35
N ASN A 567 -8.41 -17.21 -6.98
CA ASN A 567 -7.46 -18.19 -7.50
C ASN A 567 -6.03 -17.92 -7.05
N ILE A 568 -5.27 -18.99 -6.83
CA ILE A 568 -3.82 -18.93 -6.70
C ILE A 568 -3.17 -19.86 -7.73
N GLU A 569 -2.24 -19.34 -8.53
CA GLU A 569 -1.21 -20.17 -9.19
C GLU A 569 0.06 -20.12 -8.33
N LEU A 570 0.45 -21.23 -7.72
CA LEU A 570 1.61 -21.35 -6.84
C LEU A 570 2.71 -22.16 -7.50
N ARG A 571 3.92 -21.61 -7.59
CA ARG A 571 5.14 -22.35 -7.95
C ARG A 571 6.12 -22.33 -6.79
N PHE A 572 6.33 -23.48 -6.15
CA PHE A 572 7.19 -23.67 -5.01
C PHE A 572 8.31 -24.66 -5.36
N GLN A 573 9.50 -24.14 -5.69
CA GLN A 573 10.58 -24.93 -6.30
C GLN A 573 11.94 -24.75 -5.62
N ASP A 574 12.68 -25.85 -5.48
CA ASP A 574 14.08 -25.85 -5.03
C ASP A 574 14.31 -25.15 -3.67
N ASN A 575 13.31 -25.08 -2.80
CA ASN A 575 13.42 -24.40 -1.51
C ASN A 575 13.91 -25.36 -0.40
N LEU A 576 14.58 -24.79 0.59
CA LEU A 576 14.89 -25.43 1.87
C LEU A 576 13.97 -24.87 2.94
N VAL A 577 13.12 -25.72 3.53
CA VAL A 577 12.17 -25.36 4.60
C VAL A 577 12.48 -26.19 5.84
N GLU A 578 13.17 -25.58 6.81
CA GLU A 578 13.74 -26.32 7.93
C GLU A 578 13.42 -25.72 9.31
N SER A 579 13.11 -26.59 10.27
CA SER A 579 13.00 -26.26 11.69
C SER A 579 11.97 -25.15 12.02
N ASN A 580 10.97 -24.95 11.17
CA ASN A 580 9.90 -23.99 11.42
C ASN A 580 8.87 -24.57 12.39
N GLY A 581 8.14 -23.70 13.07
CA GLY A 581 7.01 -24.08 13.91
C GLY A 581 7.34 -24.24 15.39
N ASN A 582 6.28 -24.36 16.19
CA ASN A 582 6.39 -24.32 17.65
C ASN A 582 5.39 -25.25 18.34
N PRO A 583 5.85 -26.16 19.25
CA PRO A 583 4.98 -27.07 20.00
C PRO A 583 4.00 -26.39 20.94
N ASN A 584 4.29 -25.16 21.36
CA ASN A 584 3.49 -24.44 22.36
C ASN A 584 2.35 -23.62 21.73
N GLN A 585 2.26 -23.60 20.41
CA GLN A 585 1.13 -22.99 19.70
C GLN A 585 -0.07 -23.94 19.68
N THR A 586 -1.14 -23.53 19.04
CA THR A 586 -2.29 -24.39 18.74
C THR A 586 -2.73 -24.05 17.33
N SER A 587 -3.14 -25.07 16.59
CA SER A 587 -3.68 -24.88 15.25
C SER A 587 -5.13 -25.33 15.18
N LEU A 588 -5.92 -24.65 14.37
CA LEU A 588 -7.30 -24.98 14.11
C LEU A 588 -7.43 -25.73 12.78
N ILE A 589 -7.90 -26.96 12.85
CA ILE A 589 -8.16 -27.82 11.68
C ILE A 589 -9.65 -28.15 11.60
N PRO A 590 -10.24 -28.29 10.40
CA PRO A 590 -11.56 -28.88 10.27
C PRO A 590 -11.48 -30.34 10.72
N ALA A 591 -12.48 -30.80 11.47
CA ALA A 591 -12.59 -32.19 11.87
C ALA A 591 -13.50 -32.96 10.94
N ASN A 592 -13.22 -34.26 10.84
CA ASN A 592 -14.05 -35.20 10.08
C ASN A 592 -15.41 -35.51 10.75
N PHE A 593 -15.86 -34.70 11.72
CA PHE A 593 -17.05 -34.92 12.54
C PHE A 593 -17.88 -33.63 12.74
N GLU A 594 -19.15 -33.83 13.07
CA GLU A 594 -20.24 -32.84 12.98
C GLU A 594 -20.35 -31.92 14.21
N HIS A 595 -21.11 -30.84 14.05
CA HIS A 595 -21.73 -30.10 15.15
C HIS A 595 -23.06 -30.78 15.55
N GLY A 596 -23.39 -30.84 16.84
CA GLY A 596 -24.55 -31.62 17.31
C GLY A 596 -25.92 -31.04 16.92
N ASN A 597 -26.84 -31.91 16.49
CA ASN A 597 -28.30 -31.74 16.27
C ASN A 597 -28.78 -30.46 15.54
N ASN A 598 -28.85 -30.58 14.22
CA ASN A 598 -29.81 -29.97 13.28
C ASN A 598 -30.90 -29.06 13.90
N ASP A 599 -30.75 -27.74 13.79
CA ASP A 599 -31.83 -26.79 14.10
C ASP A 599 -32.84 -26.72 12.94
N LYS A 600 -34.12 -26.82 13.28
CA LYS A 600 -35.28 -26.94 12.36
C LYS A 600 -35.77 -25.58 11.85
N THR A 601 -35.04 -24.50 12.10
CA THR A 601 -35.50 -23.12 11.86
C THR A 601 -35.28 -22.62 10.42
N GLY A 602 -34.57 -23.38 9.58
CA GLY A 602 -34.36 -23.03 8.18
C GLY A 602 -33.46 -21.79 7.97
N GLN A 603 -32.71 -21.37 8.98
CA GLN A 603 -31.61 -20.43 8.82
C GLN A 603 -30.31 -21.22 8.61
N PRO A 604 -29.42 -20.84 7.67
CA PRO A 604 -28.08 -21.40 7.62
C PRO A 604 -27.35 -21.04 8.92
N ILE A 605 -26.91 -22.04 9.67
CA ILE A 605 -26.19 -21.88 10.95
C ILE A 605 -24.83 -22.58 10.80
N GLU A 606 -23.85 -22.17 11.62
CA GLU A 606 -22.50 -22.74 11.71
C GLU A 606 -22.47 -24.28 11.85
N ASP A 607 -23.58 -24.91 12.26
CA ASP A 607 -23.71 -26.35 12.49
C ASP A 607 -23.64 -27.21 11.22
N TRP A 608 -23.71 -26.62 10.02
CA TRP A 608 -23.76 -27.35 8.74
C TRP A 608 -22.41 -27.59 8.07
N ARG A 609 -21.32 -27.28 8.73
CA ARG A 609 -19.95 -27.51 8.25
C ARG A 609 -19.20 -28.42 9.22
N ALA A 610 -18.03 -28.88 8.80
CA ALA A 610 -17.08 -29.55 9.66
C ALA A 610 -16.87 -28.77 10.98
N ARG A 611 -16.88 -29.49 12.10
CA ARG A 611 -16.50 -28.90 13.39
C ARG A 611 -15.02 -28.59 13.35
N ASN A 612 -14.61 -27.39 13.78
CA ASN A 612 -13.19 -27.12 13.95
C ASN A 612 -12.64 -27.71 15.25
N VAL A 613 -11.47 -28.33 15.19
CA VAL A 613 -10.77 -28.90 16.35
C VAL A 613 -9.40 -28.25 16.48
N SER A 614 -9.05 -27.93 17.72
CA SER A 614 -7.73 -27.42 18.06
C SER A 614 -6.75 -28.57 18.27
N ILE A 615 -5.62 -28.54 17.57
CA ILE A 615 -4.51 -29.48 17.75
C ILE A 615 -3.28 -28.78 18.34
N PRO A 616 -2.48 -29.45 19.19
CA PRO A 616 -1.27 -28.85 19.77
C PRO A 616 -0.18 -28.55 18.74
N GLY A 617 0.33 -27.32 18.80
CA GLY A 617 1.39 -26.74 17.98
C GLY A 617 0.98 -26.36 16.56
N THR A 618 1.97 -25.94 15.76
CA THR A 618 1.82 -25.45 14.38
C THR A 618 1.53 -26.58 13.39
N LEU A 619 1.02 -26.22 12.20
CA LEU A 619 0.62 -27.20 11.19
C LEU A 619 1.79 -27.80 10.39
N GLY A 620 2.85 -27.02 10.12
CA GLY A 620 3.95 -27.58 9.36
C GLY A 620 5.02 -26.66 8.76
N GLY A 621 5.78 -27.24 7.84
CA GLY A 621 6.75 -26.54 6.99
C GLY A 621 6.05 -25.77 5.88
N LEU A 622 5.45 -26.49 4.92
CA LEU A 622 4.54 -25.93 3.91
C LEU A 622 3.09 -26.30 4.24
N VAL A 623 2.24 -25.29 4.31
CA VAL A 623 0.81 -25.45 4.58
C VAL A 623 0.01 -24.81 3.44
N ILE A 624 -0.88 -25.59 2.82
CA ILE A 624 -1.82 -25.10 1.80
C ILE A 624 -3.25 -25.41 2.24
N ARG A 625 -4.07 -24.37 2.36
CA ARG A 625 -5.47 -24.48 2.77
C ARG A 625 -6.39 -23.89 1.71
N VAL A 626 -7.33 -24.70 1.25
CA VAL A 626 -8.26 -24.31 0.18
C VAL A 626 -9.68 -24.22 0.73
N GLY A 627 -10.20 -23.00 0.78
CA GLY A 627 -11.59 -22.73 1.08
C GLY A 627 -12.51 -23.05 -0.11
N THR A 628 -13.76 -23.43 0.18
CA THR A 628 -14.77 -23.56 -0.86
C THR A 628 -15.16 -22.22 -1.48
N ALA A 629 -15.25 -22.19 -2.80
CA ALA A 629 -15.72 -21.04 -3.58
C ALA A 629 -16.71 -21.51 -4.65
N ASP A 630 -17.67 -20.65 -4.99
CA ASP A 630 -18.70 -20.99 -5.96
C ASP A 630 -18.10 -21.15 -7.35
N THR A 631 -18.60 -22.14 -8.08
CA THR A 631 -18.05 -22.47 -9.39
C THR A 631 -18.76 -21.63 -10.45
N PRO A 632 -20.05 -21.78 -10.77
CA PRO A 632 -20.76 -20.63 -11.37
C PRO A 632 -22.28 -20.65 -11.14
N GLY A 633 -22.79 -19.91 -10.15
CA GLY A 633 -24.20 -19.50 -10.06
C GLY A 633 -25.26 -20.52 -10.53
N ARG A 634 -26.33 -20.03 -11.18
CA ARG A 634 -27.44 -20.87 -11.66
C ARG A 634 -27.06 -21.55 -12.99
N LEU A 635 -26.31 -22.64 -12.92
CA LEU A 635 -26.09 -23.53 -14.08
C LEU A 635 -27.44 -24.03 -14.63
N LEU A 636 -27.56 -24.20 -15.96
CA LEU A 636 -28.76 -24.77 -16.60
C LEU A 636 -28.63 -26.27 -16.88
N ALA A 637 -27.43 -26.83 -16.70
CA ALA A 637 -27.07 -28.23 -16.89
C ALA A 637 -25.79 -28.54 -16.08
N ALA A 638 -25.61 -29.79 -15.68
CA ALA A 638 -24.36 -30.26 -15.07
C ALA A 638 -23.21 -30.17 -16.09
N ASN A 639 -22.11 -29.53 -15.70
CA ASN A 639 -20.95 -29.35 -16.56
C ASN A 639 -19.64 -29.40 -15.76
N PRO A 640 -19.11 -30.61 -15.50
CA PRO A 640 -17.85 -30.79 -14.77
C PRO A 640 -16.67 -30.01 -15.37
N ALA A 641 -16.65 -29.82 -16.69
CA ALA A 641 -15.60 -29.07 -17.37
C ALA A 641 -15.57 -27.58 -17.00
N LEU A 642 -16.73 -26.97 -16.76
CA LEU A 642 -16.81 -25.60 -16.25
C LEU A 642 -16.52 -25.58 -14.75
N GLU A 643 -17.04 -26.54 -13.99
CA GLU A 643 -16.86 -26.62 -12.53
C GLU A 643 -15.39 -26.72 -12.10
N LEU A 644 -14.51 -27.26 -12.95
CA LEU A 644 -13.08 -27.44 -12.66
C LEU A 644 -12.18 -26.22 -12.96
N GLY A 645 -12.70 -25.08 -13.42
CA GLY A 645 -11.87 -23.97 -13.92
C GLY A 645 -12.17 -22.59 -13.35
N LEU A 646 -12.80 -22.48 -12.17
CA LEU A 646 -13.43 -21.22 -11.73
C LEU A 646 -12.83 -20.62 -10.45
N SER A 647 -12.38 -21.45 -9.50
CA SER A 647 -11.70 -21.03 -8.26
C SER A 647 -10.83 -22.17 -7.71
N GLY A 648 -9.74 -21.87 -7.01
CA GLY A 648 -8.91 -22.88 -6.33
C GLY A 648 -7.43 -22.54 -6.30
N ILE A 649 -6.61 -23.55 -6.03
CA ILE A 649 -5.15 -23.44 -6.08
C ILE A 649 -4.60 -24.40 -7.13
N ASP A 650 -3.81 -23.86 -8.06
CA ASP A 650 -2.98 -24.59 -9.00
C ASP A 650 -1.54 -24.54 -8.52
N ALA A 651 -1.04 -25.64 -7.96
CA ALA A 651 0.24 -25.69 -7.26
C ALA A 651 1.27 -26.60 -7.96
N GLU A 652 2.48 -26.09 -8.15
CA GLU A 652 3.66 -26.85 -8.50
C GLU A 652 4.62 -26.85 -7.30
N VAL A 653 4.77 -28.01 -6.64
CA VAL A 653 5.64 -28.22 -5.49
C VAL A 653 6.73 -29.21 -5.91
N VAL A 654 7.92 -28.71 -6.27
CA VAL A 654 8.95 -29.52 -6.92
C VAL A 654 10.35 -29.32 -6.32
N ASN A 655 11.09 -30.41 -6.14
CA ASN A 655 12.49 -30.42 -5.70
C ASN A 655 12.77 -29.68 -4.36
N ASN A 656 11.80 -29.62 -3.47
CA ASN A 656 11.99 -28.97 -2.17
C ASN A 656 12.53 -29.94 -1.11
N SER A 657 13.26 -29.40 -0.14
CA SER A 657 13.71 -30.13 1.04
C SER A 657 13.00 -29.60 2.27
N PHE A 658 12.31 -30.48 2.98
CA PHE A 658 11.65 -30.19 4.25
C PHE A 658 12.31 -31.00 5.37
N ASP A 659 12.68 -30.38 6.48
CA ASP A 659 13.21 -31.14 7.63
C ASP A 659 12.97 -30.42 8.96
N GLY A 660 12.79 -31.19 10.03
CA GLY A 660 12.74 -30.69 11.40
C GLY A 660 11.56 -29.75 11.72
N ASN A 661 10.58 -29.57 10.84
CA ASN A 661 9.44 -28.70 11.08
C ASN A 661 8.51 -29.29 12.16
N TYR A 662 7.92 -28.45 13.00
CA TYR A 662 6.90 -28.88 13.95
C TYR A 662 5.54 -28.97 13.23
N GLY A 663 4.92 -30.15 13.29
CA GLY A 663 3.70 -30.47 12.54
C GLY A 663 4.00 -31.52 11.47
N ALA A 664 3.32 -31.43 10.32
CA ALA A 664 3.72 -32.15 9.12
C ALA A 664 4.73 -31.31 8.32
N ASP A 665 5.71 -31.90 7.64
CA ASP A 665 6.59 -31.10 6.78
C ASP A 665 5.81 -30.47 5.63
N VAL A 666 4.83 -31.21 5.10
CA VAL A 666 3.86 -30.74 4.12
C VAL A 666 2.45 -31.08 4.60
N TYR A 667 1.58 -30.07 4.66
CA TYR A 667 0.20 -30.18 5.12
C TYR A 667 -0.77 -29.56 4.11
N PHE A 668 -1.74 -30.34 3.63
CA PHE A 668 -2.83 -29.87 2.77
C PHE A 668 -4.19 -30.10 3.42
N ASP A 669 -5.05 -29.09 3.34
CA ASP A 669 -6.37 -29.10 3.99
C ASP A 669 -7.40 -28.29 3.17
N SER A 670 -8.68 -28.64 3.28
CA SER A 670 -9.80 -27.87 2.72
C SER A 670 -10.84 -27.56 3.78
N PHE A 671 -11.48 -26.41 3.64
CA PHE A 671 -12.52 -26.00 4.57
C PHE A 671 -13.67 -25.28 3.86
N VAL A 672 -14.79 -25.11 4.58
CA VAL A 672 -15.95 -24.39 4.06
C VAL A 672 -15.74 -22.88 4.26
N SER A 673 -15.40 -22.14 3.19
CA SER A 673 -15.34 -20.67 3.20
C SER A 673 -16.55 -20.00 2.54
N GLN A 674 -17.28 -20.73 1.70
CA GLN A 674 -18.54 -20.27 1.14
C GLN A 674 -19.60 -21.35 1.29
N MET A 675 -20.79 -20.93 1.68
CA MET A 675 -22.00 -21.75 1.71
C MET A 675 -23.03 -21.19 0.72
N PRO A 676 -23.68 -22.03 -0.11
CA PRO A 676 -24.70 -21.55 -1.02
C PRO A 676 -25.96 -21.12 -0.25
N PRO A 677 -26.74 -20.15 -0.78
CA PRO A 677 -28.07 -19.88 -0.26
C PRO A 677 -28.98 -21.12 -0.43
N GLN A 678 -29.89 -21.34 0.52
CA GLN A 678 -30.86 -22.44 0.44
C GLN A 678 -31.76 -22.33 -0.79
N SER A 679 -32.03 -23.45 -1.46
CA SER A 679 -32.98 -23.47 -2.58
C SER A 679 -34.42 -23.26 -2.09
N GLN A 680 -35.15 -22.33 -2.72
CA GLN A 680 -36.53 -21.96 -2.35
C GLN A 680 -37.59 -22.74 -3.16
N GLY A 681 -37.22 -23.85 -3.82
CA GLY A 681 -38.10 -24.56 -4.76
C GLY A 681 -37.72 -26.01 -5.02
N LEU A 682 -38.57 -26.72 -5.76
CA LEU A 682 -38.35 -28.13 -6.10
C LEU A 682 -37.18 -28.26 -7.08
N PHE A 683 -36.14 -28.99 -6.69
CA PHE A 683 -35.03 -29.33 -7.59
C PHE A 683 -35.47 -30.35 -8.69
N GLN A 684 -36.67 -30.95 -8.55
CA GLN A 684 -37.26 -31.92 -9.48
C GLN A 684 -38.51 -31.37 -10.20
N ALA A 685 -38.62 -31.58 -11.51
CA ALA A 685 -39.86 -31.37 -12.26
C ALA A 685 -40.48 -32.70 -12.74
N GLY A 686 -41.26 -33.34 -11.87
CA GLY A 686 -42.24 -34.36 -12.25
C GLY A 686 -41.71 -35.80 -12.44
N GLU A 687 -42.64 -36.68 -12.80
CA GLU A 687 -42.51 -38.15 -12.88
C GLU A 687 -41.51 -38.65 -13.93
N SER A 688 -41.03 -37.76 -14.81
CA SER A 688 -40.09 -38.06 -15.90
C SER A 688 -38.62 -37.78 -15.57
N GLY A 689 -38.28 -37.46 -14.33
CA GLY A 689 -36.89 -37.40 -13.85
C GLY A 689 -36.04 -36.23 -14.36
N SER A 690 -36.63 -35.18 -14.93
CA SER A 690 -35.89 -34.00 -15.39
C SER A 690 -35.67 -32.99 -14.25
N PHE A 691 -34.41 -32.78 -13.86
CA PHE A 691 -34.02 -31.73 -12.91
C PHE A 691 -34.23 -30.33 -13.49
N ARG A 692 -34.73 -29.39 -12.69
CA ARG A 692 -34.77 -27.97 -13.05
C ARG A 692 -33.66 -27.24 -12.30
N TRP A 693 -32.46 -27.27 -12.89
CA TRP A 693 -31.30 -26.51 -12.45
C TRP A 693 -31.56 -25.01 -12.28
N SER A 694 -32.59 -24.51 -12.96
CA SER A 694 -33.05 -23.15 -12.82
C SER A 694 -33.73 -22.86 -11.47
N GLN A 695 -33.71 -23.68 -10.42
CA GLN A 695 -34.36 -23.33 -9.15
C GLN A 695 -33.49 -23.50 -7.89
N GLY A 696 -32.18 -23.76 -8.03
CA GLY A 696 -31.24 -23.86 -6.90
C GLY A 696 -29.81 -23.39 -7.23
N PHE A 697 -28.96 -23.34 -6.21
CA PHE A 697 -27.52 -23.06 -6.30
C PHE A 697 -26.70 -24.36 -6.27
N ARG A 698 -25.52 -24.38 -6.90
CA ARG A 698 -24.55 -25.47 -6.75
C ARG A 698 -23.83 -25.36 -5.42
N ASP A 699 -23.24 -26.47 -4.99
CA ASP A 699 -22.31 -26.45 -3.88
C ASP A 699 -20.97 -25.82 -4.34
N PRO A 700 -20.47 -24.80 -3.63
CA PRO A 700 -19.09 -24.32 -3.72
C PRO A 700 -18.11 -25.48 -3.60
N LEU A 701 -17.04 -25.43 -4.40
CA LEU A 701 -16.01 -26.47 -4.40
C LEU A 701 -14.71 -25.91 -3.84
N ALA A 702 -13.98 -26.75 -3.10
CA ALA A 702 -12.57 -26.52 -2.79
C ALA A 702 -11.74 -27.29 -3.81
N ARG A 703 -10.90 -26.61 -4.60
CA ARG A 703 -10.11 -27.21 -5.68
C ARG A 703 -8.61 -27.04 -5.43
N LEU A 704 -7.87 -28.13 -5.59
CA LEU A 704 -6.41 -28.16 -5.56
C LEU A 704 -5.90 -29.05 -6.69
N ASP A 705 -5.20 -28.45 -7.65
CA ASP A 705 -4.48 -29.19 -8.68
C ASP A 705 -2.99 -29.13 -8.36
N LEU A 706 -2.35 -30.29 -8.27
CA LEU A 706 -1.01 -30.41 -7.70
C LEU A 706 -0.05 -31.14 -8.62
N VAL A 707 1.11 -30.53 -8.87
CA VAL A 707 2.32 -31.22 -9.30
C VAL A 707 3.20 -31.42 -8.08
N PHE A 708 3.47 -32.67 -7.68
CA PHE A 708 4.27 -32.97 -6.49
C PHE A 708 5.40 -33.95 -6.82
N ARG A 709 6.62 -33.45 -7.06
CA ARG A 709 7.74 -34.29 -7.55
C ARG A 709 9.10 -33.89 -6.99
N GLY A 710 9.98 -34.87 -6.75
CA GLY A 710 11.35 -34.65 -6.33
C GLY A 710 11.50 -34.05 -4.92
N ASN A 711 10.42 -33.99 -4.14
CA ASN A 711 10.44 -33.44 -2.79
C ASN A 711 10.98 -34.48 -1.80
N VAL A 712 11.65 -34.02 -0.74
CA VAL A 712 12.11 -34.87 0.36
C VAL A 712 11.65 -34.28 1.69
N GLY A 713 11.22 -35.14 2.62
CA GLY A 713 10.80 -34.70 3.94
C GLY A 713 10.59 -35.84 4.92
N ASN A 714 10.27 -35.51 6.17
CA ASN A 714 10.06 -36.50 7.21
C ASN A 714 8.57 -36.91 7.24
N SER A 715 7.64 -35.98 7.05
CA SER A 715 6.20 -36.22 7.17
C SER A 715 5.32 -35.53 6.11
N LEU A 716 4.23 -36.19 5.73
CA LEU A 716 3.25 -35.69 4.75
C LEU A 716 1.84 -35.90 5.30
N ASP A 717 0.97 -34.89 5.17
CA ASP A 717 -0.44 -35.00 5.53
C ASP A 717 -1.33 -34.28 4.51
N VAL A 718 -2.09 -35.03 3.72
CA VAL A 718 -2.81 -34.49 2.54
C VAL A 718 -4.33 -34.70 2.56
N THR A 719 -4.86 -35.40 3.55
CA THR A 719 -6.30 -35.71 3.65
C THR A 719 -6.94 -35.12 4.91
N ASN A 720 -6.25 -34.23 5.61
CA ASN A 720 -6.76 -33.67 6.85
C ASN A 720 -7.88 -32.66 6.55
N GLY A 721 -9.05 -32.84 7.16
CA GLY A 721 -10.08 -31.81 7.25
C GLY A 721 -11.05 -31.61 6.07
N PHE A 722 -11.05 -32.45 5.02
CA PHE A 722 -11.89 -32.31 3.81
C PHE A 722 -13.18 -31.48 3.98
N ALA A 723 -13.35 -30.44 3.17
CA ALA A 723 -14.55 -29.61 3.21
C ALA A 723 -15.83 -30.42 2.90
N PHE A 724 -16.81 -30.37 3.79
CA PHE A 724 -18.14 -30.96 3.57
C PHE A 724 -19.25 -30.08 4.13
N LEU A 725 -20.42 -30.14 3.50
CA LEU A 725 -21.67 -29.66 4.10
C LEU A 725 -22.41 -30.83 4.72
N ASP A 726 -22.81 -30.66 5.97
CA ASP A 726 -23.55 -31.64 6.77
C ASP A 726 -24.91 -31.07 7.17
N ASN A 727 -25.77 -30.92 6.17
CA ASN A 727 -27.12 -30.47 6.36
C ASN A 727 -28.08 -31.47 5.73
N ASP A 728 -29.22 -31.65 6.38
CA ASP A 728 -30.26 -32.55 5.89
C ASP A 728 -30.74 -32.09 4.49
N GLU A 729 -30.60 -33.02 3.53
CA GLU A 729 -30.80 -32.80 2.09
C GLU A 729 -32.21 -32.29 1.80
N ASP A 730 -33.19 -32.64 2.65
CA ASP A 730 -34.58 -32.21 2.52
C ASP A 730 -34.77 -30.70 2.75
N TYR A 731 -33.89 -30.07 3.54
CA TYR A 731 -33.92 -28.62 3.80
C TYR A 731 -33.18 -27.80 2.74
N PHE A 732 -32.20 -28.38 2.05
CA PHE A 732 -31.29 -27.61 1.20
C PHE A 732 -31.61 -27.69 -0.29
N LYS A 733 -31.95 -28.89 -0.79
CA LYS A 733 -32.23 -29.18 -2.21
C LYS A 733 -33.45 -30.09 -2.32
N SER A 734 -34.59 -29.70 -1.73
CA SER A 734 -35.81 -30.52 -1.66
C SER A 734 -36.27 -31.06 -3.04
N ARG A 735 -36.43 -32.39 -3.12
CA ARG A 735 -36.72 -33.12 -4.38
C ARG A 735 -38.12 -33.74 -4.43
N ILE A 736 -39.04 -33.32 -3.55
CA ILE A 736 -40.38 -33.91 -3.49
C ILE A 736 -41.27 -33.46 -4.67
N ASN A 737 -42.06 -34.37 -5.24
CA ASN A 737 -43.01 -34.05 -6.33
C ASN A 737 -44.28 -33.30 -5.86
N VAL A 738 -44.29 -32.79 -4.62
CA VAL A 738 -45.43 -32.07 -4.06
C VAL A 738 -45.10 -30.58 -4.09
N PRO A 739 -45.92 -29.72 -4.71
CA PRO A 739 -45.73 -28.28 -4.64
C PRO A 739 -45.84 -27.84 -3.18
N SER A 740 -44.69 -27.68 -2.54
CA SER A 740 -44.58 -27.01 -1.25
C SER A 740 -44.73 -25.53 -1.55
N ASN A 741 -45.80 -24.92 -1.02
CA ASN A 741 -45.86 -23.48 -0.89
C ASN A 741 -44.90 -23.10 0.24
N GLY A 742 -43.60 -23.12 -0.05
CA GLY A 742 -42.55 -22.72 0.89
C GLY A 742 -42.82 -21.30 1.37
N PRO A 743 -42.73 -21.00 2.68
CA PRO A 743 -42.84 -19.65 3.19
C PRO A 743 -41.76 -18.74 2.58
N THR A 744 -42.12 -17.48 2.35
CA THR A 744 -41.23 -16.46 1.76
C THR A 744 -40.12 -15.96 2.70
N ASP A 745 -39.96 -16.57 3.88
CA ASP A 745 -39.08 -16.10 4.96
C ASP A 745 -38.10 -17.17 5.48
N HIS A 746 -37.83 -18.21 4.69
CA HIS A 746 -36.90 -19.27 5.05
C HIS A 746 -37.33 -20.15 6.24
N THR A 747 -38.55 -20.00 6.77
CA THR A 747 -39.07 -20.95 7.78
C THR A 747 -39.69 -22.18 7.12
N HIS A 748 -39.28 -23.38 7.51
CA HIS A 748 -39.91 -24.63 7.03
C HIS A 748 -40.85 -25.23 8.09
N ASN A 749 -41.92 -25.88 7.64
CA ASN A 749 -42.86 -26.56 8.53
C ASN A 749 -42.27 -27.93 8.92
N PRO A 750 -42.05 -28.23 10.21
CA PRO A 750 -41.50 -29.52 10.70
C PRO A 750 -42.41 -30.74 10.46
N LEU A 751 -43.47 -30.60 9.67
CA LEU A 751 -44.47 -31.61 9.33
C LEU A 751 -44.47 -32.02 7.85
N ASN A 752 -43.54 -31.52 7.04
CA ASN A 752 -43.37 -32.01 5.67
C ASN A 752 -42.71 -33.39 5.70
N ASP A 753 -43.21 -34.32 4.87
CA ASP A 753 -42.69 -35.69 4.76
C ASP A 753 -41.22 -35.68 4.31
N VAL A 754 -40.45 -36.57 4.93
CA VAL A 754 -39.04 -36.87 4.62
C VAL A 754 -38.91 -37.29 3.15
N GLY A 755 -37.90 -36.76 2.46
CA GLY A 755 -37.71 -36.90 1.02
C GLY A 755 -37.47 -38.34 0.55
N ALA A 756 -37.39 -38.49 -0.77
CA ALA A 756 -37.41 -39.79 -1.46
C ALA A 756 -36.23 -40.75 -1.13
N TRP A 757 -35.27 -40.33 -0.30
CA TRP A 757 -34.06 -41.10 0.03
C TRP A 757 -34.16 -41.98 1.29
N VAL A 758 -35.19 -41.80 2.13
CA VAL A 758 -35.44 -42.69 3.28
C VAL A 758 -35.54 -44.16 2.87
N GLY A 759 -35.92 -44.44 1.62
CA GLY A 759 -36.08 -45.80 1.08
C GLY A 759 -34.83 -46.44 0.45
N LEU A 760 -33.77 -45.68 0.12
CA LEU A 760 -32.64 -46.18 -0.68
C LEU A 760 -31.32 -46.37 0.09
N VAL A 761 -31.05 -45.59 1.16
CA VAL A 761 -29.81 -45.73 1.99
C VAL A 761 -30.00 -45.62 3.50
N GLY A 762 -31.22 -45.47 4.01
CA GLY A 762 -31.48 -45.68 5.45
C GLY A 762 -30.84 -44.66 6.41
N GLY A 763 -30.78 -43.38 6.05
CA GLY A 763 -30.41 -42.28 6.96
C GLY A 763 -30.87 -40.92 6.43
N ASP A 764 -31.30 -40.05 7.33
CA ASP A 764 -31.84 -38.70 7.08
C ASP A 764 -30.73 -37.62 7.00
N GLU A 765 -29.45 -38.01 7.05
CA GLU A 765 -28.29 -37.12 7.17
C GLU A 765 -27.19 -37.62 6.21
N ARG A 766 -26.88 -36.84 5.15
CA ARG A 766 -25.79 -37.14 4.20
C ARG A 766 -24.83 -35.95 4.14
N ARG A 767 -23.55 -36.22 4.37
CA ARG A 767 -22.46 -35.25 4.15
C ARG A 767 -22.19 -35.09 2.66
N ARG A 768 -22.25 -33.86 2.15
CA ARG A 768 -21.89 -33.52 0.77
C ARG A 768 -20.43 -33.06 0.74
N ASN A 769 -19.57 -33.91 0.20
CA ASN A 769 -18.14 -33.62 0.04
C ASN A 769 -17.94 -32.48 -0.97
N LEU A 770 -17.36 -31.37 -0.55
CA LEU A 770 -17.17 -30.17 -1.37
C LEU A 770 -15.85 -30.20 -2.17
N THR A 771 -15.13 -31.31 -2.12
CA THR A 771 -13.97 -31.59 -2.99
C THR A 771 -14.34 -32.45 -4.19
N ARG A 772 -15.64 -32.57 -4.49
CA ARG A 772 -16.15 -33.37 -5.60
C ARG A 772 -17.28 -32.69 -6.35
N THR A 773 -17.18 -32.73 -7.68
CA THR A 773 -18.24 -32.27 -8.59
C THR A 773 -19.47 -33.18 -8.53
N ILE A 774 -20.43 -32.97 -9.42
CA ILE A 774 -21.49 -33.94 -9.71
C ILE A 774 -20.96 -35.13 -10.56
N GLY A 775 -21.51 -36.33 -10.37
CA GLY A 775 -21.12 -37.56 -11.10
C GLY A 775 -22.20 -38.66 -11.16
N TYR A 776 -21.79 -39.93 -11.27
CA TYR A 776 -22.69 -41.10 -11.20
C TYR A 776 -22.62 -41.79 -9.82
N ILE A 777 -23.70 -42.46 -9.39
CA ILE A 777 -23.72 -43.17 -8.09
C ILE A 777 -22.76 -44.37 -8.10
N THR A 778 -22.35 -44.81 -9.28
CA THR A 778 -21.47 -45.94 -9.52
C THR A 778 -20.00 -45.55 -9.69
N ASP A 779 -19.64 -44.27 -9.57
CA ASP A 779 -18.25 -43.83 -9.71
C ASP A 779 -17.42 -44.50 -8.60
N GLN A 780 -16.41 -45.28 -8.99
CA GLN A 780 -15.51 -45.95 -8.03
C GLN A 780 -14.39 -45.00 -7.61
N VAL A 781 -13.79 -45.28 -6.44
CA VAL A 781 -12.58 -44.59 -6.00
C VAL A 781 -11.49 -44.73 -7.07
N GLY A 782 -10.95 -43.61 -7.55
CA GLY A 782 -9.90 -43.57 -8.58
C GLY A 782 -10.39 -43.54 -10.04
N ASP A 783 -11.70 -43.66 -10.32
CA ASP A 783 -12.21 -43.52 -11.68
C ASP A 783 -12.27 -42.05 -12.11
N VAL A 784 -11.78 -41.72 -13.31
CA VAL A 784 -11.93 -40.39 -13.95
C VAL A 784 -13.35 -40.25 -14.49
N PRO A 785 -14.22 -39.39 -13.94
CA PRO A 785 -15.60 -39.31 -14.39
C PRO A 785 -15.74 -38.55 -15.72
N SER A 786 -16.84 -38.79 -16.42
CA SER A 786 -17.02 -38.32 -17.80
C SER A 786 -17.07 -36.79 -17.91
N PHE A 787 -16.24 -36.20 -18.77
CA PHE A 787 -16.17 -34.77 -19.12
C PHE A 787 -17.38 -34.25 -19.94
N GLN A 788 -18.53 -34.95 -19.95
CA GLN A 788 -19.65 -34.66 -20.85
C GLN A 788 -20.67 -33.68 -20.24
N VAL A 789 -21.10 -32.69 -21.01
CA VAL A 789 -22.23 -31.81 -20.66
C VAL A 789 -23.53 -32.61 -20.68
N MET A 790 -24.29 -32.58 -19.58
CA MET A 790 -25.46 -33.44 -19.41
C MET A 790 -26.75 -32.63 -19.48
N THR A 791 -27.48 -32.76 -20.60
CA THR A 791 -28.70 -32.00 -20.86
C THR A 791 -30.00 -32.72 -20.41
N ASN A 792 -29.93 -34.01 -20.10
CA ASN A 792 -31.01 -34.81 -19.49
C ASN A 792 -30.40 -35.88 -18.58
N VAL A 793 -30.83 -35.93 -17.32
CA VAL A 793 -30.23 -36.76 -16.26
C VAL A 793 -31.22 -37.85 -15.85
N GLY A 794 -30.80 -39.11 -15.80
CA GLY A 794 -31.66 -40.26 -15.42
C GLY A 794 -31.67 -40.53 -13.91
N ILE A 795 -32.42 -41.54 -13.46
CA ILE A 795 -32.53 -41.93 -12.04
C ILE A 795 -31.25 -42.54 -11.40
N ASN A 796 -30.21 -42.82 -12.19
CA ASN A 796 -28.96 -43.48 -11.75
C ASN A 796 -27.79 -42.48 -11.52
N TRP A 797 -28.08 -41.20 -11.32
CA TRP A 797 -27.08 -40.13 -11.25
C TRP A 797 -26.82 -39.66 -9.83
N SER A 798 -25.57 -39.24 -9.57
CA SER A 798 -25.14 -38.77 -8.26
C SER A 798 -25.30 -37.27 -8.07
N TYR A 799 -25.09 -36.88 -6.82
CA TYR A 799 -25.41 -35.60 -6.22
C TYR A 799 -24.13 -34.76 -6.17
N ASP A 800 -24.24 -33.49 -5.77
CA ASP A 800 -23.06 -32.74 -5.38
C ASP A 800 -22.29 -33.53 -4.30
N GLY A 801 -20.97 -33.62 -4.47
CA GLY A 801 -20.08 -34.38 -3.61
C GLY A 801 -19.92 -35.86 -3.89
N THR A 802 -20.29 -36.33 -5.08
CA THR A 802 -20.13 -37.74 -5.49
C THR A 802 -19.51 -37.95 -6.87
N GLY A 803 -19.08 -36.89 -7.56
CA GLY A 803 -18.44 -36.96 -8.86
C GLY A 803 -16.92 -36.81 -8.82
N THR A 804 -16.38 -36.10 -9.82
CA THR A 804 -14.94 -35.95 -10.05
C THR A 804 -14.26 -35.26 -8.88
N PRO A 805 -13.15 -35.81 -8.35
CA PRO A 805 -12.32 -35.10 -7.37
C PRO A 805 -11.80 -33.78 -7.96
N THR A 806 -11.97 -32.70 -7.20
CA THR A 806 -11.33 -31.41 -7.46
C THR A 806 -9.97 -31.29 -6.78
N TRP A 807 -9.58 -32.33 -6.03
CA TRP A 807 -8.28 -32.51 -5.42
C TRP A 807 -7.52 -33.54 -6.24
N ARG A 808 -6.59 -33.06 -7.05
CA ARG A 808 -5.94 -33.83 -8.11
C ARG A 808 -4.43 -33.69 -8.00
N VAL A 809 -3.72 -34.79 -8.21
CA VAL A 809 -2.26 -34.80 -8.27
C VAL A 809 -1.81 -35.46 -9.57
N GLU A 810 -0.84 -34.85 -10.25
CA GLU A 810 -0.27 -35.39 -11.49
C GLU A 810 0.25 -36.81 -11.30
N SER A 811 -0.07 -37.71 -12.23
CA SER A 811 0.12 -39.17 -12.10
C SER A 811 1.55 -39.69 -11.89
N ASP A 812 2.55 -38.84 -12.09
CA ASP A 812 3.97 -39.11 -11.88
C ASP A 812 4.51 -38.44 -10.60
N PHE A 813 3.63 -38.21 -9.62
CA PHE A 813 3.98 -37.75 -8.27
C PHE A 813 4.90 -38.74 -7.53
N ASP A 814 5.71 -38.24 -6.60
CA ASP A 814 6.50 -39.06 -5.69
C ASP A 814 6.42 -38.61 -4.22
N PHE A 815 6.16 -39.57 -3.34
CA PHE A 815 6.14 -39.36 -1.88
C PHE A 815 6.99 -40.39 -1.14
N ASN A 816 7.71 -41.26 -1.86
CA ASN A 816 8.57 -42.30 -1.28
C ASN A 816 9.73 -41.74 -0.43
N SER A 817 10.05 -40.46 -0.62
CA SER A 817 11.04 -39.74 0.16
C SER A 817 10.49 -39.18 1.47
N PHE A 818 9.21 -39.39 1.78
CA PHE A 818 8.56 -39.07 3.05
C PHE A 818 8.47 -40.30 3.95
N THR A 819 9.00 -40.21 5.16
CA THR A 819 9.07 -41.38 6.06
C THR A 819 7.80 -41.62 6.89
N GLN A 820 6.99 -40.57 7.10
CA GLN A 820 5.76 -40.60 7.89
C GLN A 820 4.59 -40.13 7.04
N THR A 821 3.87 -41.09 6.46
CA THR A 821 2.69 -40.82 5.62
C THR A 821 1.46 -41.60 6.06
N THR A 822 1.49 -42.23 7.23
CA THR A 822 0.47 -43.20 7.65
C THR A 822 -0.55 -42.60 8.60
N THR A 823 -1.83 -42.85 8.33
CA THR A 823 -2.97 -42.45 9.21
C THR A 823 -2.89 -42.98 10.63
N GLN A 824 -2.18 -44.09 10.87
CA GLN A 824 -1.92 -44.60 12.23
C GLN A 824 -1.17 -43.60 13.12
N ASN A 825 -0.35 -42.76 12.52
CA ASN A 825 0.45 -41.75 13.20
C ASN A 825 -0.17 -40.34 13.07
N GLY A 826 -1.39 -40.23 12.51
CA GLY A 826 -2.05 -38.96 12.27
C GLY A 826 -1.57 -38.21 11.02
N TYR A 827 -0.88 -38.89 10.11
CA TYR A 827 -0.42 -38.38 8.82
C TYR A 827 -1.21 -39.02 7.67
N SER A 828 -1.03 -38.57 6.42
CA SER A 828 -1.70 -39.23 5.29
C SER A 828 -0.98 -39.03 3.97
N ASP A 829 -1.14 -39.97 3.04
CA ASP A 829 -0.70 -39.86 1.66
C ASP A 829 -1.87 -39.79 0.65
N PHE A 830 -1.50 -39.65 -0.63
CA PHE A 830 -2.45 -39.54 -1.74
C PHE A 830 -3.29 -40.82 -1.98
N PHE A 831 -2.94 -41.95 -1.34
CA PHE A 831 -3.66 -43.22 -1.42
C PHE A 831 -4.56 -43.50 -0.23
N ASP A 832 -4.46 -42.70 0.83
CA ASP A 832 -5.35 -42.83 1.98
C ASP A 832 -6.79 -42.48 1.61
N VAL A 833 -7.72 -43.26 2.16
CA VAL A 833 -9.15 -43.15 1.91
C VAL A 833 -9.85 -42.62 3.15
N ILE A 834 -10.76 -41.66 2.94
CA ILE A 834 -11.64 -41.13 3.98
C ILE A 834 -13.08 -41.55 3.70
N THR A 835 -13.74 -42.10 4.69
CA THR A 835 -15.17 -42.42 4.66
C THR A 835 -15.92 -41.40 5.53
N MET A 836 -16.68 -40.49 4.92
CA MET A 836 -17.36 -39.40 5.65
C MET A 836 -18.75 -39.79 6.17
N ASP A 837 -19.54 -40.50 5.34
CA ASP A 837 -20.96 -40.80 5.59
C ASP A 837 -21.22 -42.29 5.81
N GLY A 838 -20.15 -43.10 5.87
CA GLY A 838 -20.24 -44.57 5.96
C GLY A 838 -20.76 -45.24 4.68
N LEU A 839 -20.99 -44.47 3.60
CA LEU A 839 -21.57 -44.94 2.34
C LEU A 839 -20.53 -44.91 1.21
N PHE A 840 -19.66 -43.90 1.17
CA PHE A 840 -18.65 -43.74 0.13
C PHE A 840 -17.26 -43.48 0.68
N ASP A 841 -16.28 -44.05 -0.02
CA ASP A 841 -14.86 -43.85 0.18
C ASP A 841 -14.36 -42.72 -0.73
N TYR A 842 -13.58 -41.81 -0.17
CA TYR A 842 -13.05 -40.63 -0.84
C TYR A 842 -11.52 -40.64 -0.81
N GLN A 843 -10.91 -40.30 -1.94
CA GLN A 843 -9.46 -40.22 -2.15
C GLN A 843 -9.19 -39.08 -3.15
N TRP A 844 -7.96 -38.55 -3.15
CA TRP A 844 -7.42 -37.71 -4.21
C TRP A 844 -7.48 -38.43 -5.58
N ASP A 845 -7.63 -37.66 -6.66
CA ASP A 845 -7.41 -38.19 -8.00
C ASP A 845 -5.90 -38.22 -8.29
N THR A 846 -5.34 -39.43 -8.30
CA THR A 846 -3.93 -39.69 -8.56
C THR A 846 -3.67 -40.07 -10.02
N GLY A 847 -4.70 -40.24 -10.85
CA GLY A 847 -4.58 -40.82 -12.19
C GLY A 847 -4.06 -42.27 -12.24
N VAL A 848 -3.79 -42.91 -11.09
CA VAL A 848 -3.32 -44.31 -10.96
C VAL A 848 -4.04 -45.01 -9.81
N ASN A 849 -4.67 -46.15 -10.09
CA ASN A 849 -5.60 -46.81 -9.14
C ASN A 849 -4.91 -47.57 -7.98
N THR A 850 -3.58 -47.64 -7.93
CA THR A 850 -2.81 -48.32 -6.87
C THR A 850 -1.43 -47.70 -6.65
N PRO A 851 -0.87 -47.72 -5.42
CA PRO A 851 0.49 -47.28 -5.11
C PRO A 851 1.60 -47.96 -5.91
#